data_AF-A2DN76-F1
#
_entry.id   AF-A2DN76-F1
#
_cell.length_a   1.000
_cell.length_b   1.000
_cell.length_c   1.000
_cell.angle_alpha   90.00
_cell.angle_beta   90.00
_cell.angle_gamma   90.00
#
_symmetry.space_group_name_H-M   'P 1'
#
loop_
_entity.id
_entity.type
_entity.pdbx_description
1 polymer ?
#
loop_
_entity_poly.entity_id
_entity_poly.type
_entity_poly.pdbx_seq_one_letter_code
_entity_poly.pdbx_strand_id
1 'polypeptide(L)'
;MDMPFDVSEPQVEGHDGFARFYWKHDEQLYPLRRKKGKGEDKHAPMERTRYAYEKYREVRSQITSGRTFTVNFDEGKNKEGFMGVLAAIQDGNKKGYNLRLTITDLDGHIYYAHGNVTTAAQLLDAFKTTKREQMFDSDSDILNAIEGIASVKFEWYQPNPQAVRQHAGYFPFINKSDIDLTRYGIYNSIETIVNEPCILTCLRNSGLVTDEKMKYLESCVKTRYILRGQLAKIAPLANVNIRVNIPTAKGSSHDDYVVEFNLPWLKIVIVHNHFMLNESLTNPLFGKGKCNIVRAVNILFEKGLLEPIPDDKLTETFVPKDETNFSLLARPNVVPDKVLVQKKYTIPQGVGLFGYQPEPEELPMRLQELQDAINKLPLRHPIDVKLYWRASELGQKILYETGCFDDVYEITGEVSQKIRDSLEFPRTGPIGCDKFDSDEKIYYVDLNAAYMRFVQYIPTGIPNEDGEFPGRNYTVGKVIQQLYDIRKASNPKLAMTLKLLMNSTWGYSIKKPQEMKSKHYEKVDNFVERFSPFVLKYEFTQGQSGLVTTLKPIVEHWSYPQFAKAVLDNYNKFFSEVKSKVVVYYENIDALMTNEEGYNKLIEMGMVGEKMGQFKLDKIFTEVHVLSKRKYWGILEDGTEIKHCMK
;
A
#
# COMPACT_ATOMS: atom_id res chain seq x y z
N MET A 1 30.57 50.57 51.54
CA MET A 1 29.95 51.40 50.49
C MET A 1 29.44 50.48 49.38
N ASP A 2 28.33 49.81 49.69
CA ASP A 2 27.05 49.94 48.97
C ASP A 2 26.92 49.38 47.53
N MET A 3 26.18 48.26 47.47
CA MET A 3 25.31 47.75 46.40
C MET A 3 24.22 48.79 45.98
N PRO A 4 23.41 48.64 44.89
CA PRO A 4 22.83 47.42 44.28
C PRO A 4 22.92 47.36 42.72
N PHE A 5 22.37 46.40 41.93
CA PHE A 5 21.13 45.59 41.98
C PHE A 5 21.26 44.21 41.27
N ASP A 6 20.18 43.41 41.30
CA ASP A 6 19.96 42.09 40.63
C ASP A 6 19.15 42.28 39.29
N VAL A 7 18.58 41.34 38.49
CA VAL A 7 17.93 40.03 38.75
C VAL A 7 17.90 39.10 37.50
N SER A 8 18.12 37.79 37.70
CA SER A 8 17.55 36.61 36.98
C SER A 8 17.73 36.32 35.46
N GLU A 9 17.73 35.01 35.15
CA GLU A 9 17.68 34.25 33.87
C GLU A 9 16.50 34.54 32.88
N PRO A 10 16.41 33.94 31.65
CA PRO A 10 17.38 33.16 30.82
C PRO A 10 17.44 33.58 29.31
N GLN A 11 18.01 32.72 28.44
CA GLN A 11 18.28 32.86 26.99
C GLN A 11 17.07 33.06 26.06
N VAL A 12 17.28 33.74 24.91
CA VAL A 12 16.42 33.71 23.69
C VAL A 12 17.27 33.70 22.39
N GLU A 13 16.67 33.15 21.32
CA GLU A 13 17.17 32.76 19.99
C GLU A 13 17.67 33.89 19.05
N GLY A 14 18.34 33.53 17.94
CA GLY A 14 18.58 34.49 16.84
C GLY A 14 19.43 34.04 15.62
N HIS A 15 18.90 33.17 14.75
CA HIS A 15 19.30 32.98 13.32
C HIS A 15 20.72 32.44 12.99
N ASP A 16 21.00 31.79 11.85
CA ASP A 16 20.11 31.20 10.82
C ASP A 16 20.73 29.88 10.29
N GLY A 17 19.91 28.92 9.85
CA GLY A 17 20.37 27.65 9.26
C GLY A 17 19.57 26.40 9.66
N PHE A 18 19.45 25.44 8.73
CA PHE A 18 18.95 24.06 8.97
C PHE A 18 17.58 23.87 9.68
N ALA A 19 16.54 24.62 9.27
CA ALA A 19 15.15 24.29 9.64
C ALA A 19 14.05 24.56 8.57
N ARG A 20 14.34 25.30 7.48
CA ARG A 20 13.32 25.90 6.59
C ARG A 20 12.81 25.02 5.41
N PHE A 21 12.84 23.69 5.51
CA PHE A 21 12.41 22.82 4.38
C PHE A 21 11.40 21.70 4.70
N TYR A 22 10.88 21.62 5.93
CA TYR A 22 9.74 20.75 6.27
C TYR A 22 8.64 21.58 6.95
N TRP A 23 7.60 21.91 6.17
CA TRP A 23 6.42 22.63 6.65
C TRP A 23 5.56 21.72 7.54
N LYS A 24 5.22 22.18 8.76
CA LYS A 24 4.61 21.33 9.80
C LYS A 24 3.25 20.76 9.38
N HIS A 25 3.18 19.44 9.36
CA HIS A 25 2.12 18.66 8.72
C HIS A 25 0.75 18.58 9.46
N ASP A 26 0.54 19.39 10.51
CA ASP A 26 -0.72 19.45 11.29
C ASP A 26 -1.34 20.87 11.32
N GLU A 27 -0.58 21.91 10.98
CA GLU A 27 -0.98 23.32 11.14
C GLU A 27 -2.08 23.78 10.17
N GLN A 28 -2.41 23.00 9.13
CA GLN A 28 -3.53 23.31 8.23
C GLN A 28 -4.91 22.88 8.80
N LEU A 29 -4.95 21.90 9.70
CA LEU A 29 -6.20 21.41 10.33
C LEU A 29 -6.43 22.02 11.71
N TYR A 30 -5.37 22.45 12.39
CA TYR A 30 -5.41 23.08 13.71
C TYR A 30 -6.37 24.30 13.80
N PRO A 31 -6.45 25.21 12.81
CA PRO A 31 -7.39 26.34 12.82
C PRO A 31 -8.86 25.90 12.81
N LEU A 32 -9.18 24.75 12.21
CA LEU A 32 -10.56 24.26 12.09
C LEU A 32 -11.10 23.71 13.43
N ARG A 33 -10.20 23.25 14.30
CA ARG A 33 -10.52 22.48 15.51
C ARG A 33 -10.65 23.30 16.80
N ARG A 34 -10.34 24.60 16.80
CA ARG A 34 -10.43 25.47 18.01
C ARG A 34 -11.87 25.58 18.52
N LYS A 35 -12.11 25.20 19.79
CA LYS A 35 -13.29 25.64 20.56
C LYS A 35 -13.18 27.15 20.86
N LYS A 36 -14.33 27.83 21.05
CA LYS A 36 -14.43 29.28 21.36
C LYS A 36 -13.46 29.74 22.45
N GLY A 37 -12.35 30.37 22.05
CA GLY A 37 -11.52 31.24 22.88
C GLY A 37 -11.87 32.71 22.61
N LYS A 38 -11.63 33.60 23.60
CA LYS A 38 -11.82 35.05 23.42
C LYS A 38 -10.58 35.67 22.78
N GLY A 39 -10.55 35.70 21.45
CA GLY A 39 -9.52 36.39 20.67
C GLY A 39 -9.76 36.20 19.18
N GLU A 40 -9.77 37.29 18.42
CA GLU A 40 -9.89 37.24 16.96
C GLU A 40 -8.48 37.05 16.37
N ASP A 41 -8.19 35.84 15.87
CA ASP A 41 -6.91 35.53 15.22
C ASP A 41 -6.75 36.39 13.95
N LYS A 42 -5.82 37.35 13.97
CA LYS A 42 -5.59 38.33 12.88
C LYS A 42 -4.89 37.76 11.64
N HIS A 43 -5.04 36.47 11.33
CA HIS A 43 -4.52 35.83 10.12
C HIS A 43 -5.66 35.06 9.43
N ALA A 44 -6.19 35.65 8.37
CA ALA A 44 -7.15 34.97 7.51
C ALA A 44 -6.47 33.81 6.77
N PRO A 45 -7.05 32.60 6.74
CA PRO A 45 -6.55 31.52 5.89
C PRO A 45 -6.61 31.91 4.42
N MET A 46 -5.70 31.37 3.60
CA MET A 46 -5.81 31.47 2.13
C MET A 46 -7.17 30.93 1.66
N GLU A 47 -7.69 31.44 0.55
CA GLU A 47 -9.07 31.21 0.10
C GLU A 47 -9.48 29.72 0.05
N ARG A 48 -8.56 28.86 -0.40
CA ARG A 48 -8.69 27.40 -0.42
C ARG A 48 -8.92 26.80 0.98
N THR A 49 -8.09 27.16 1.95
CA THR A 49 -8.21 26.73 3.36
C THR A 49 -9.49 27.28 4.01
N ARG A 50 -9.94 28.47 3.61
CA ARG A 50 -11.20 29.06 4.07
C ARG A 50 -12.41 28.25 3.60
N TYR A 51 -12.47 27.85 2.33
CA TYR A 51 -13.57 27.03 1.80
C TYR A 51 -13.68 25.69 2.54
N ALA A 52 -12.55 25.02 2.80
CA ALA A 52 -12.51 23.80 3.60
C ALA A 52 -13.08 24.01 5.02
N TYR A 53 -12.81 25.16 5.66
CA TYR A 53 -13.36 25.48 6.99
C TYR A 53 -14.86 25.76 6.96
N GLU A 54 -15.35 26.48 5.95
CA GLU A 54 -16.76 26.79 5.77
C GLU A 54 -17.57 25.49 5.56
N LYS A 55 -17.10 24.60 4.68
CA LYS A 55 -17.67 23.24 4.51
C LYS A 55 -17.59 22.40 5.78
N TYR A 56 -16.46 22.39 6.49
CA TYR A 56 -16.34 21.70 7.77
C TYR A 56 -17.39 22.15 8.80
N ARG A 57 -17.65 23.46 8.92
CA ARG A 57 -18.67 23.99 9.84
C ARG A 57 -20.09 23.65 9.41
N GLU A 58 -20.40 23.77 8.12
CA GLU A 58 -21.68 23.38 7.51
C GLU A 58 -21.99 21.90 7.82
N VAL A 59 -21.02 21.03 7.57
CA VAL A 59 -21.16 19.58 7.66
C VAL A 59 -21.20 19.12 9.11
N ARG A 60 -20.28 19.59 9.98
CA ARG A 60 -20.21 19.15 11.39
C ARG A 60 -21.52 19.37 12.14
N SER A 61 -22.16 20.52 11.92
CA SER A 61 -23.49 20.82 12.46
C SER A 61 -24.52 19.75 12.07
N GLN A 62 -24.59 19.42 10.78
CA GLN A 62 -25.54 18.46 10.24
C GLN A 62 -25.24 17.01 10.67
N ILE A 63 -23.97 16.60 10.72
CA ILE A 63 -23.55 15.30 11.28
C ILE A 63 -24.02 15.17 12.74
N THR A 64 -23.74 16.16 13.61
CA THR A 64 -24.15 16.10 15.02
C THR A 64 -25.68 16.10 15.22
N SER A 65 -26.47 16.60 14.25
CA SER A 65 -27.93 16.52 14.29
C SER A 65 -28.48 15.10 14.12
N GLY A 66 -27.68 14.17 13.58
CA GLY A 66 -28.11 12.79 13.33
C GLY A 66 -29.19 12.64 12.24
N ARG A 67 -29.40 13.65 11.40
CA ARG A 67 -30.34 13.64 10.26
C ARG A 67 -29.66 13.16 8.98
N THR A 68 -30.45 12.78 7.98
CA THR A 68 -30.00 12.64 6.59
C THR A 68 -29.93 14.00 5.92
N PHE A 69 -28.86 14.28 5.17
CA PHE A 69 -28.63 15.55 4.46
C PHE A 69 -27.72 15.34 3.23
N THR A 70 -27.60 16.35 2.37
CA THR A 70 -26.69 16.33 1.20
C THR A 70 -25.84 17.58 1.19
N VAL A 71 -24.56 17.42 0.84
CA VAL A 71 -23.56 18.47 0.71
C VAL A 71 -23.14 18.52 -0.75
N ASN A 72 -23.27 19.70 -1.35
CA ASN A 72 -22.78 19.97 -2.71
C ASN A 72 -21.45 20.73 -2.64
N PHE A 73 -20.65 20.61 -3.70
CA PHE A 73 -19.35 21.27 -3.81
C PHE A 73 -19.33 22.30 -4.93
N ASP A 74 -18.48 23.29 -4.79
CA ASP A 74 -18.28 24.37 -5.75
C ASP A 74 -17.29 23.87 -6.82
N GLU A 75 -17.59 24.12 -8.09
CA GLU A 75 -16.79 23.67 -9.23
C GLU A 75 -15.33 24.16 -9.12
N GLY A 76 -14.38 23.23 -9.21
CA GLY A 76 -12.95 23.52 -9.06
C GLY A 76 -12.46 23.70 -7.61
N LYS A 77 -13.31 23.47 -6.60
CA LYS A 77 -12.97 23.48 -5.16
C LYS A 77 -13.35 22.18 -4.44
N ASN A 78 -13.69 21.14 -5.22
CA ASN A 78 -14.22 19.85 -4.78
C ASN A 78 -13.31 19.17 -3.74
N LYS A 79 -12.00 19.20 -3.98
CA LYS A 79 -10.92 18.63 -3.14
C LYS A 79 -10.86 19.30 -1.76
N GLU A 80 -10.76 20.63 -1.72
CA GLU A 80 -10.75 21.43 -0.50
C GLU A 80 -12.06 21.27 0.31
N GLY A 81 -13.21 21.27 -0.37
CA GLY A 81 -14.50 21.05 0.29
C GLY A 81 -14.64 19.66 0.89
N PHE A 82 -14.16 18.63 0.19
CA PHE A 82 -14.17 17.25 0.67
C PHE A 82 -13.21 17.04 1.85
N MET A 83 -12.05 17.72 1.90
CA MET A 83 -11.20 17.75 3.10
C MET A 83 -11.96 18.32 4.32
N GLY A 84 -12.77 19.37 4.12
CA GLY A 84 -13.67 19.90 5.16
C GLY A 84 -14.70 18.88 5.65
N VAL A 85 -15.31 18.12 4.72
CA VAL A 85 -16.20 16.99 5.02
C VAL A 85 -15.51 15.92 5.86
N LEU A 86 -14.30 15.48 5.48
CA LEU A 86 -13.56 14.44 6.20
C LEU A 86 -13.20 14.88 7.63
N ALA A 87 -12.77 16.13 7.81
CA ALA A 87 -12.55 16.71 9.14
C ALA A 87 -13.84 16.74 9.98
N ALA A 88 -14.99 17.04 9.39
CA ALA A 88 -16.28 17.06 10.09
C ALA A 88 -16.74 15.65 10.52
N ILE A 89 -16.44 14.62 9.72
CA ILE A 89 -16.73 13.21 10.04
C ILE A 89 -15.91 12.70 11.24
N GLN A 90 -14.66 13.16 11.39
CA GLN A 90 -13.85 12.89 12.58
C GLN A 90 -14.46 13.52 13.84
N ASP A 91 -14.93 14.77 13.71
CA ASP A 91 -15.27 15.66 14.81
C ASP A 91 -16.75 15.61 15.29
N GLY A 92 -17.62 14.86 14.60
CA GLY A 92 -19.08 14.89 14.83
C GLY A 92 -19.79 13.53 14.91
N ASN A 93 -19.08 12.41 14.81
CA ASN A 93 -19.69 11.09 14.55
C ASN A 93 -20.65 10.58 15.66
N LYS A 94 -21.74 9.91 15.27
CA LYS A 94 -22.85 9.54 16.19
C LYS A 94 -22.72 8.09 16.67
N LYS A 95 -22.46 7.92 17.97
CA LYS A 95 -22.30 6.64 18.67
C LYS A 95 -23.40 5.63 18.32
N GLY A 96 -23.02 4.38 18.02
CA GLY A 96 -23.95 3.28 17.75
C GLY A 96 -24.66 3.31 16.39
N TYR A 97 -24.37 4.31 15.55
CA TYR A 97 -24.83 4.38 14.17
C TYR A 97 -23.62 4.38 13.23
N ASN A 98 -23.78 3.71 12.10
CA ASN A 98 -22.87 3.82 10.97
C ASN A 98 -23.32 5.00 10.09
N LEU A 99 -22.34 5.77 9.60
CA LEU A 99 -22.57 6.86 8.64
C LEU A 99 -22.26 6.37 7.23
N ARG A 100 -23.29 6.15 6.41
CA ARG A 100 -23.15 5.93 4.97
C ARG A 100 -22.98 7.30 4.30
N LEU A 101 -21.94 7.43 3.49
CA LEU A 101 -21.80 8.49 2.51
C LEU A 101 -22.25 7.91 1.16
N THR A 102 -23.13 8.60 0.47
CA THR A 102 -23.57 8.28 -0.89
C THR A 102 -23.05 9.41 -1.78
N ILE A 103 -21.96 9.15 -2.47
CA ILE A 103 -21.17 10.10 -3.26
C ILE A 103 -21.63 10.04 -4.71
N THR A 104 -21.92 11.18 -5.32
CA THR A 104 -22.23 11.30 -6.76
C THR A 104 -21.16 12.16 -7.44
N ASP A 105 -20.56 11.64 -8.52
CA ASP A 105 -19.61 12.40 -9.35
C ASP A 105 -20.31 13.27 -10.42
N LEU A 106 -19.54 14.09 -11.14
CA LEU A 106 -20.03 14.99 -12.18
C LEU A 106 -20.64 14.26 -13.39
N ASP A 107 -20.20 13.03 -13.66
CA ASP A 107 -20.75 12.15 -14.71
C ASP A 107 -22.02 11.40 -14.25
N GLY A 108 -22.38 11.51 -12.97
CA GLY A 108 -23.60 10.95 -12.38
C GLY A 108 -23.47 9.53 -11.83
N HIS A 109 -22.26 8.97 -11.74
CA HIS A 109 -22.02 7.69 -11.10
C HIS A 109 -22.13 7.81 -9.57
N ILE A 110 -22.58 6.73 -8.92
CA ILE A 110 -22.87 6.70 -7.48
C ILE A 110 -21.96 5.68 -6.78
N TYR A 111 -21.17 6.15 -5.83
CA TYR A 111 -20.32 5.32 -4.96
C TYR A 111 -20.70 5.53 -3.50
N TYR A 112 -20.70 4.46 -2.72
CA TYR A 112 -20.96 4.52 -1.29
C TYR A 112 -19.63 4.46 -0.53
N ALA A 113 -19.44 5.30 0.49
CA ALA A 113 -18.31 5.23 1.39
C ALA A 113 -18.76 5.15 2.86
N HIS A 114 -17.92 4.61 3.73
CA HIS A 114 -18.24 4.50 5.16
C HIS A 114 -17.59 5.65 5.94
N GLY A 115 -18.41 6.63 6.33
CA GLY A 115 -18.00 7.82 7.08
C GLY A 115 -17.68 7.55 8.55
N ASN A 116 -16.80 6.58 8.84
CA ASN A 116 -16.24 6.40 10.18
C ASN A 116 -14.93 7.20 10.34
N VAL A 117 -14.50 7.42 11.58
CA VAL A 117 -13.33 8.26 11.92
C VAL A 117 -12.04 7.73 11.29
N THR A 118 -11.84 6.41 11.22
CA THR A 118 -10.66 5.78 10.63
C THR A 118 -10.61 5.98 9.11
N THR A 119 -11.71 5.72 8.40
CA THR A 119 -11.81 5.99 6.95
C THR A 119 -11.60 7.46 6.64
N ALA A 120 -12.15 8.36 7.46
CA ALA A 120 -11.95 9.80 7.30
C ALA A 120 -10.49 10.22 7.52
N ALA A 121 -9.80 9.64 8.52
CA ALA A 121 -8.37 9.87 8.74
C ALA A 121 -7.50 9.36 7.59
N GLN A 122 -7.76 8.17 7.06
CA GLN A 122 -6.98 7.58 5.97
C GLN A 122 -7.17 8.30 4.63
N LEU A 123 -8.41 8.66 4.28
CA LEU A 123 -8.65 9.48 3.08
C LEU A 123 -7.98 10.85 3.21
N LEU A 124 -8.05 11.48 4.40
CA LEU A 124 -7.39 12.76 4.67
C LEU A 124 -5.86 12.66 4.70
N ASP A 125 -5.30 11.46 4.88
CA ASP A 125 -3.85 11.20 4.76
C ASP A 125 -3.42 10.97 3.31
N ALA A 126 -4.21 10.21 2.53
CA ALA A 126 -3.99 10.04 1.10
C ALA A 126 -3.88 11.40 0.37
N PHE A 127 -4.72 12.37 0.73
CA PHE A 127 -4.65 13.76 0.23
C PHE A 127 -3.35 14.52 0.55
N LYS A 128 -2.62 14.14 1.60
CA LYS A 128 -1.37 14.82 2.01
C LYS A 128 -0.14 14.27 1.30
N THR A 129 -0.18 13.03 0.81
CA THR A 129 1.00 12.31 0.32
C THR A 129 1.40 12.63 -1.14
N THR A 130 1.56 13.92 -1.45
CA THR A 130 1.88 14.45 -2.80
C THR A 130 3.19 13.95 -3.43
N LYS A 131 4.04 13.22 -2.70
CA LYS A 131 5.21 12.51 -3.26
C LYS A 131 4.88 11.17 -3.94
N ARG A 132 3.65 10.66 -3.88
CA ARG A 132 3.30 9.31 -4.38
C ARG A 132 2.94 9.24 -5.88
N GLU A 133 2.88 10.38 -6.56
CA GLU A 133 2.50 10.55 -7.98
C GLU A 133 3.57 10.02 -8.97
N GLN A 134 3.67 8.70 -9.16
CA GLN A 134 4.32 8.13 -10.36
C GLN A 134 3.98 6.70 -10.76
N MET A 135 3.12 6.00 -10.01
CA MET A 135 2.53 4.73 -10.45
C MET A 135 1.01 4.82 -10.32
N PHE A 136 0.28 4.45 -11.38
CA PHE A 136 -1.17 4.28 -11.29
C PHE A 136 -1.48 3.08 -10.39
N ASP A 137 -2.24 3.34 -9.32
CA ASP A 137 -2.74 2.36 -8.37
C ASP A 137 -4.16 2.73 -7.90
N SER A 138 -4.76 1.87 -7.07
CA SER A 138 -6.12 2.04 -6.52
C SER A 138 -6.34 3.31 -5.72
N ASP A 139 -5.25 3.99 -5.36
CA ASP A 139 -5.23 5.13 -4.45
C ASP A 139 -5.20 6.41 -5.30
N SER A 140 -4.50 6.37 -6.45
CA SER A 140 -4.64 7.37 -7.52
C SER A 140 -6.07 7.43 -8.10
N ASP A 141 -6.76 6.29 -8.26
CA ASP A 141 -8.17 6.25 -8.69
C ASP A 141 -9.10 6.97 -7.69
N ILE A 142 -8.78 6.94 -6.40
CA ILE A 142 -9.57 7.60 -5.35
C ILE A 142 -9.35 9.12 -5.37
N LEU A 143 -8.12 9.59 -5.60
CA LEU A 143 -7.83 11.02 -5.71
C LEU A 143 -8.49 11.62 -6.97
N ASN A 144 -8.36 10.96 -8.11
CA ASN A 144 -9.00 11.36 -9.37
C ASN A 144 -10.55 11.41 -9.23
N ALA A 145 -11.15 10.40 -8.60
CA ALA A 145 -12.60 10.37 -8.36
C ALA A 145 -13.08 11.49 -7.42
N ILE A 146 -12.25 11.98 -6.48
CA ILE A 146 -12.65 13.04 -5.55
C ILE A 146 -12.57 14.44 -6.19
N GLU A 147 -11.65 14.66 -7.13
CA GLU A 147 -11.65 15.89 -7.94
C GLU A 147 -12.92 16.01 -8.82
N GLY A 148 -13.58 14.89 -9.12
CA GLY A 148 -14.87 14.82 -9.82
C GLY A 148 -16.15 14.78 -8.97
N ILE A 149 -16.12 14.95 -7.64
CA ILE A 149 -17.34 14.84 -6.80
C ILE A 149 -18.27 16.04 -6.99
N ALA A 150 -19.51 15.79 -7.41
CA ALA A 150 -20.59 16.79 -7.47
C ALA A 150 -21.30 16.96 -6.10
N SER A 151 -21.60 15.84 -5.42
CA SER A 151 -22.29 15.87 -4.12
C SER A 151 -22.03 14.64 -3.25
N VAL A 152 -22.27 14.78 -1.94
CA VAL A 152 -22.24 13.69 -0.95
C VAL A 152 -23.48 13.76 -0.07
N LYS A 153 -24.31 12.72 -0.12
CA LYS A 153 -25.43 12.51 0.80
C LYS A 153 -24.98 11.69 2.01
N PHE A 154 -25.45 12.05 3.19
CA PHE A 154 -25.08 11.49 4.49
C PHE A 154 -26.29 10.75 5.08
N GLU A 155 -26.14 9.47 5.39
CA GLU A 155 -27.25 8.60 5.82
C GLU A 155 -26.86 7.75 7.04
N TRP A 156 -27.56 7.94 8.16
CA TRP A 156 -27.34 7.17 9.39
C TRP A 156 -28.12 5.85 9.39
N TYR A 157 -27.45 4.74 9.68
CA TYR A 157 -28.10 3.44 9.86
C TYR A 157 -27.50 2.69 11.05
N GLN A 158 -28.28 1.83 11.71
CA GLN A 158 -27.73 0.94 12.74
C GLN A 158 -27.33 -0.39 12.09
N PRO A 159 -26.10 -0.89 12.29
CA PRO A 159 -25.74 -2.24 11.86
C PRO A 159 -26.48 -3.28 12.71
N ASN A 160 -26.97 -4.35 12.09
CA ASN A 160 -27.55 -5.48 12.81
C ASN A 160 -26.48 -6.16 13.70
N PRO A 161 -26.58 -6.13 15.05
CA PRO A 161 -25.54 -6.66 15.92
C PRO A 161 -25.29 -8.16 15.77
N GLN A 162 -26.27 -8.92 15.24
CA GLN A 162 -26.15 -10.36 15.00
C GLN A 162 -25.45 -10.69 13.67
N ALA A 163 -25.34 -9.74 12.74
CA ALA A 163 -24.74 -9.95 11.42
C ALA A 163 -23.22 -9.69 11.39
N VAL A 164 -22.72 -8.81 12.26
CA VAL A 164 -21.30 -8.40 12.31
C VAL A 164 -20.41 -9.59 12.68
N ARG A 165 -19.31 -9.81 11.95
CA ARG A 165 -18.32 -10.83 12.35
C ARG A 165 -17.65 -10.48 13.67
N GLN A 166 -17.44 -11.50 14.51
CA GLN A 166 -16.57 -11.43 15.67
C GLN A 166 -15.17 -10.93 15.27
N HIS A 167 -14.78 -9.82 15.88
CA HIS A 167 -13.48 -9.14 15.80
C HIS A 167 -13.06 -8.76 17.21
N ALA A 168 -11.77 -8.56 17.45
CA ALA A 168 -11.26 -8.15 18.76
C ALA A 168 -10.67 -6.74 18.71
N GLY A 169 -10.87 -5.95 19.78
CA GLY A 169 -10.34 -4.59 19.98
C GLY A 169 -9.95 -4.37 21.44
N TYR A 170 -10.25 -3.19 22.00
CA TYR A 170 -10.11 -2.94 23.44
C TYR A 170 -11.02 -3.86 24.27
N PHE A 171 -10.59 -4.18 25.49
CA PHE A 171 -11.46 -4.74 26.51
C PHE A 171 -12.38 -3.60 26.99
N PRO A 172 -13.72 -3.72 26.98
CA PRO A 172 -14.61 -2.58 27.11
C PRO A 172 -14.81 -2.04 28.55
N PHE A 173 -14.01 -2.49 29.53
CA PHE A 173 -14.15 -2.10 30.94
C PHE A 173 -12.81 -1.74 31.60
N ILE A 174 -12.86 -0.80 32.54
CA ILE A 174 -11.82 -0.50 33.53
C ILE A 174 -11.96 -1.45 34.72
N ASN A 175 -10.86 -2.05 35.15
CA ASN A 175 -10.78 -2.87 36.34
C ASN A 175 -10.65 -2.01 37.62
N LYS A 176 -11.58 -2.17 38.56
CA LYS A 176 -11.60 -1.47 39.86
C LYS A 176 -11.18 -2.36 41.02
N SER A 177 -10.72 -3.57 40.76
CA SER A 177 -10.13 -4.44 41.78
C SER A 177 -8.65 -4.13 42.04
N ASP A 178 -8.14 -4.68 43.14
CA ASP A 178 -6.73 -4.76 43.53
C ASP A 178 -5.91 -5.75 42.69
N ILE A 179 -6.54 -6.49 41.77
CA ILE A 179 -5.88 -7.49 40.93
C ILE A 179 -5.27 -6.80 39.70
N ASP A 180 -3.95 -6.86 39.55
CA ASP A 180 -3.31 -6.48 38.28
C ASP A 180 -3.69 -7.47 37.16
N LEU A 181 -4.28 -6.93 36.09
CA LEU A 181 -4.65 -7.65 34.87
C LEU A 181 -4.07 -6.98 33.60
N THR A 182 -3.11 -6.06 33.74
CA THR A 182 -2.49 -5.33 32.61
C THR A 182 -1.82 -6.29 31.61
N ARG A 183 -1.23 -7.39 32.10
CA ARG A 183 -0.72 -8.53 31.30
C ARG A 183 -1.74 -9.07 30.28
N TYR A 184 -3.03 -8.92 30.55
CA TYR A 184 -4.14 -9.43 29.75
C TYR A 184 -4.85 -8.36 28.92
N GLY A 185 -4.33 -7.13 28.87
CA GLY A 185 -4.95 -5.99 28.18
C GLY A 185 -6.11 -5.34 28.94
N ILE A 186 -6.19 -5.56 30.25
CA ILE A 186 -7.24 -5.06 31.15
C ILE A 186 -6.61 -4.07 32.14
N TYR A 187 -7.01 -2.79 32.05
CA TYR A 187 -6.35 -1.67 32.74
C TYR A 187 -7.20 -1.11 33.88
N ASN A 188 -6.57 -0.45 34.85
CA ASN A 188 -7.23 0.11 36.04
C ASN A 188 -7.62 1.61 35.92
N SER A 189 -7.18 2.27 34.85
CA SER A 189 -7.53 3.66 34.53
C SER A 189 -7.65 3.86 33.01
N ILE A 190 -8.19 4.99 32.56
CA ILE A 190 -8.35 5.28 31.11
C ILE A 190 -7.02 5.69 30.48
N GLU A 191 -6.18 6.35 31.28
CA GLU A 191 -4.88 6.91 30.94
C GLU A 191 -3.82 5.80 30.77
N THR A 192 -4.01 4.66 31.44
CA THR A 192 -3.13 3.49 31.34
C THR A 192 -3.44 2.57 30.16
N ILE A 193 -4.55 2.78 29.43
CA ILE A 193 -4.90 1.97 28.26
C ILE A 193 -3.95 2.27 27.09
N VAL A 194 -3.11 1.28 26.76
CA VAL A 194 -2.24 1.28 25.57
C VAL A 194 -3.08 1.26 24.29
N ASN A 195 -2.89 2.25 23.41
CA ASN A 195 -3.56 2.33 22.11
C ASN A 195 -2.95 1.37 21.09
N GLU A 196 -3.27 0.08 21.23
CA GLU A 196 -2.85 -0.98 20.33
C GLU A 196 -3.93 -2.06 20.11
N PRO A 197 -3.81 -2.86 19.03
CA PRO A 197 -4.56 -4.11 18.87
C PRO A 197 -4.18 -5.12 19.97
N CYS A 198 -5.18 -5.66 20.66
CA CYS A 198 -5.00 -6.61 21.77
C CYS A 198 -4.22 -7.89 21.45
N ILE A 199 -4.11 -8.27 20.17
CA ILE A 199 -3.24 -9.37 19.75
C ILE A 199 -1.76 -9.04 19.87
N LEU A 200 -1.35 -7.77 19.69
CA LEU A 200 0.03 -7.33 19.92
C LEU A 200 0.33 -7.32 21.42
N THR A 201 -0.63 -6.90 22.26
CA THR A 201 -0.56 -7.04 23.72
C THR A 201 -0.33 -8.50 24.12
N CYS A 202 -1.10 -9.44 23.56
CA CYS A 202 -0.93 -10.87 23.80
C CYS A 202 0.45 -11.36 23.35
N LEU A 203 0.91 -11.00 22.15
CA LEU A 203 2.20 -11.44 21.62
C LEU A 203 3.36 -10.92 22.48
N ARG A 204 3.40 -9.61 22.79
CA ARG A 204 4.43 -9.00 23.64
C ARG A 204 4.45 -9.63 25.02
N ASN A 205 3.29 -9.72 25.68
CA ASN A 205 3.21 -10.23 27.05
C ASN A 205 3.42 -11.75 27.15
N SER A 206 3.28 -12.50 26.05
CA SER A 206 3.57 -13.94 26.01
C SER A 206 5.07 -14.27 26.16
N GLY A 207 5.97 -13.34 25.81
CA GLY A 207 7.41 -13.59 25.74
C GLY A 207 7.84 -14.53 24.60
N LEU A 208 6.94 -14.88 23.67
CA LEU A 208 7.23 -15.80 22.56
C LEU A 208 7.85 -15.12 21.33
N VAL A 209 7.98 -13.79 21.32
CA VAL A 209 8.38 -12.97 20.18
C VAL A 209 9.44 -11.96 20.64
N THR A 210 10.52 -11.79 19.86
CA THR A 210 11.60 -10.84 20.17
C THR A 210 11.17 -9.39 19.89
N ASP A 211 11.82 -8.41 20.55
CA ASP A 211 11.44 -7.00 20.42
C ASP A 211 11.54 -6.45 19.00
N GLU A 212 12.56 -6.85 18.23
CA GLU A 212 12.69 -6.51 16.80
C GLU A 212 11.52 -7.06 15.98
N LYS A 213 11.12 -8.30 16.27
CA LYS A 213 10.00 -8.95 15.60
C LYS A 213 8.65 -8.35 16.02
N MET A 214 8.53 -7.87 17.26
CA MET A 214 7.40 -7.08 17.73
C MET A 214 7.30 -5.72 17.01
N LYS A 215 8.41 -4.97 16.86
CA LYS A 215 8.44 -3.72 16.07
C LYS A 215 7.96 -3.95 14.64
N TYR A 216 8.43 -5.02 14.00
CA TYR A 216 7.95 -5.44 12.69
C TYR A 216 6.44 -5.71 12.69
N LEU A 217 5.91 -6.50 13.63
CA LEU A 217 4.47 -6.78 13.74
C LEU A 217 3.63 -5.51 13.98
N GLU A 218 4.11 -4.56 14.78
CA GLU A 218 3.46 -3.27 15.02
C GLU A 218 3.32 -2.43 13.74
N SER A 219 4.32 -2.44 12.87
CA SER A 219 4.27 -1.72 11.58
C SER A 219 3.37 -2.40 10.53
N CYS A 220 3.19 -3.73 10.64
CA CYS A 220 2.31 -4.49 9.75
C CYS A 220 0.82 -4.36 10.09
N VAL A 221 0.44 -4.07 11.34
CA VAL A 221 -0.98 -3.92 11.71
C VAL A 221 -1.48 -2.51 11.40
N LYS A 222 -2.57 -2.43 10.63
CA LYS A 222 -3.16 -1.16 10.16
C LYS A 222 -4.49 -0.79 10.83
N THR A 223 -5.03 -1.66 11.69
CA THR A 223 -6.28 -1.40 12.43
C THR A 223 -6.24 -1.93 13.86
N ARG A 224 -6.84 -1.17 14.80
CA ARG A 224 -7.13 -1.64 16.18
C ARG A 224 -7.88 -2.97 16.21
N TYR A 225 -8.85 -3.11 15.31
CA TYR A 225 -9.73 -4.28 15.26
C TYR A 225 -9.11 -5.42 14.44
N ILE A 226 -9.03 -6.61 15.01
CA ILE A 226 -8.51 -7.81 14.34
C ILE A 226 -9.61 -8.86 14.22
N LEU A 227 -9.94 -9.23 12.97
CA LEU A 227 -10.81 -10.38 12.68
C LEU A 227 -10.08 -11.68 13.03
N ARG A 228 -10.76 -12.63 13.70
CA ARG A 228 -10.19 -13.93 14.10
C ARG A 228 -9.46 -14.64 12.95
N GLY A 229 -10.04 -14.65 11.76
CA GLY A 229 -9.45 -15.23 10.55
C GLY A 229 -8.24 -14.48 9.95
N GLN A 230 -7.74 -13.40 10.55
CA GLN A 230 -6.41 -12.85 10.21
C GLN A 230 -5.29 -13.45 11.07
N LEU A 231 -5.61 -14.22 12.12
CA LEU A 231 -4.60 -14.92 12.92
C LEU A 231 -3.82 -15.97 12.11
N ALA A 232 -4.42 -16.51 11.04
CA ALA A 232 -3.75 -17.32 10.03
C ALA A 232 -2.59 -16.60 9.30
N LYS A 233 -2.52 -15.26 9.35
CA LYS A 233 -1.34 -14.47 8.94
C LYS A 233 -0.44 -14.10 10.12
N ILE A 234 -1.02 -13.78 11.27
CA ILE A 234 -0.24 -13.38 12.46
C ILE A 234 0.66 -14.53 12.91
N ALA A 235 0.15 -15.76 12.91
CA ALA A 235 0.89 -16.96 13.30
C ALA A 235 2.25 -17.10 12.57
N PRO A 236 2.32 -17.14 11.21
CA PRO A 236 3.61 -17.20 10.51
C PRO A 236 4.42 -15.90 10.62
N LEU A 237 3.78 -14.72 10.72
CA LEU A 237 4.51 -13.45 10.87
C LEU A 237 5.19 -13.32 12.25
N ALA A 238 4.58 -13.86 13.30
CA ALA A 238 5.15 -13.92 14.64
C ALA A 238 6.03 -15.17 14.89
N ASN A 239 6.04 -16.12 13.96
CA ASN A 239 6.68 -17.44 14.09
C ASN A 239 6.18 -18.26 15.29
N VAL A 240 4.85 -18.28 15.50
CA VAL A 240 4.20 -19.02 16.59
C VAL A 240 2.96 -19.75 16.09
N ASN A 241 2.60 -20.87 16.73
CA ASN A 241 1.26 -21.44 16.60
C ASN A 241 0.27 -20.64 17.46
N ILE A 242 -0.96 -20.41 17.00
CA ILE A 242 -1.97 -19.68 17.76
C ILE A 242 -3.20 -20.56 18.01
N ARG A 243 -3.56 -20.78 19.27
CA ARG A 243 -4.85 -21.35 19.68
C ARG A 243 -5.76 -20.25 20.23
N VAL A 244 -6.96 -20.12 19.67
CA VAL A 244 -8.00 -19.21 20.15
C VAL A 244 -9.12 -20.01 20.80
N ASN A 245 -9.20 -20.00 22.12
CA ASN A 245 -10.38 -20.51 22.81
C ASN A 245 -11.54 -19.51 22.68
N ILE A 246 -12.75 -20.05 22.54
CA ILE A 246 -14.00 -19.28 22.39
C ILE A 246 -14.99 -19.80 23.45
N PRO A 247 -15.25 -19.05 24.52
CA PRO A 247 -16.26 -19.41 25.51
C PRO A 247 -17.67 -19.40 24.90
N THR A 248 -18.52 -20.33 25.33
CA THR A 248 -19.91 -20.48 24.88
C THR A 248 -20.80 -20.89 26.05
N ALA A 249 -22.12 -20.75 25.90
CA ALA A 249 -23.09 -21.18 26.92
C ALA A 249 -23.10 -22.71 27.21
N LYS A 250 -22.36 -23.52 26.44
CA LYS A 250 -22.28 -24.99 26.59
C LYS A 250 -20.86 -25.53 26.83
N GLY A 251 -19.88 -24.65 27.10
CA GLY A 251 -18.46 -25.01 27.21
C GLY A 251 -17.59 -24.09 26.36
N SER A 252 -16.52 -24.60 25.74
CA SER A 252 -15.69 -23.81 24.83
C SER A 252 -15.38 -24.56 23.52
N SER A 253 -15.36 -23.82 22.42
CA SER A 253 -14.74 -24.26 21.17
C SER A 253 -13.35 -23.61 21.03
N HIS A 254 -12.60 -24.01 20.01
CA HIS A 254 -11.35 -23.35 19.65
C HIS A 254 -11.11 -23.34 18.14
N ASP A 255 -10.39 -22.33 17.67
CA ASP A 255 -9.74 -22.32 16.35
C ASP A 255 -8.23 -22.45 16.58
N ASP A 256 -7.57 -23.31 15.80
CA ASP A 256 -6.10 -23.42 15.76
C ASP A 256 -5.54 -22.87 14.44
N TYR A 257 -4.47 -22.09 14.55
CA TYR A 257 -3.69 -21.56 13.43
C TYR A 257 -2.26 -22.11 13.57
N VAL A 258 -2.02 -23.26 12.93
CA VAL A 258 -0.73 -23.96 12.95
C VAL A 258 0.14 -23.48 11.80
N VAL A 259 1.40 -23.21 12.09
CA VAL A 259 2.46 -22.89 11.11
C VAL A 259 3.32 -24.12 10.92
N GLU A 260 3.96 -24.58 11.99
CA GLU A 260 4.72 -25.84 12.08
C GLU A 260 4.48 -26.46 13.45
N PHE A 261 4.38 -27.78 13.54
CA PHE A 261 4.06 -28.49 14.78
C PHE A 261 5.01 -28.14 15.96
N ASN A 262 6.28 -27.87 15.64
CA ASN A 262 7.36 -27.65 16.62
C ASN A 262 7.36 -26.23 17.22
N LEU A 263 6.64 -25.27 16.63
CA LEU A 263 6.67 -23.86 17.07
C LEU A 263 5.88 -23.66 18.38
N PRO A 264 6.28 -22.68 19.22
CA PRO A 264 5.61 -22.42 20.49
C PRO A 264 4.17 -21.97 20.29
N TRP A 265 3.31 -22.29 21.26
CA TRP A 265 1.87 -22.06 21.18
C TRP A 265 1.43 -20.84 21.99
N LEU A 266 1.11 -19.75 21.29
CA LEU A 266 0.34 -18.64 21.84
C LEU A 266 -1.09 -19.12 22.12
N LYS A 267 -1.42 -19.30 23.40
CA LYS A 267 -2.76 -19.71 23.86
C LYS A 267 -3.52 -18.48 24.32
N ILE A 268 -4.50 -18.06 23.52
CA ILE A 268 -5.36 -16.91 23.80
C ILE A 268 -6.83 -17.33 23.89
N VAL A 269 -7.65 -16.46 24.46
CA VAL A 269 -9.10 -16.59 24.54
C VAL A 269 -9.75 -15.27 24.13
N ILE A 270 -10.91 -15.34 23.47
CA ILE A 270 -11.69 -14.15 23.11
C ILE A 270 -12.88 -13.97 24.06
N VAL A 271 -12.89 -12.85 24.81
CA VAL A 271 -13.94 -12.49 25.78
C VAL A 271 -14.27 -11.01 25.59
N HIS A 272 -15.56 -10.63 25.62
CA HIS A 272 -16.02 -9.25 25.37
C HIS A 272 -15.40 -8.57 24.13
N ASN A 273 -15.18 -9.32 23.04
CA ASN A 273 -14.48 -8.86 21.83
C ASN A 273 -13.06 -8.31 22.12
N HIS A 274 -12.30 -8.99 22.98
CA HIS A 274 -10.90 -8.73 23.28
C HIS A 274 -10.12 -10.06 23.30
N PHE A 275 -8.91 -10.08 22.73
CA PHE A 275 -7.99 -11.21 22.89
C PHE A 275 -7.16 -11.03 24.15
N MET A 276 -7.12 -12.06 24.99
CA MET A 276 -6.31 -12.10 26.22
C MET A 276 -5.57 -13.44 26.33
N LEU A 277 -4.41 -13.44 26.99
CA LEU A 277 -3.64 -14.66 27.27
C LEU A 277 -4.46 -15.64 28.12
N ASN A 278 -4.62 -16.88 27.65
CA ASN A 278 -5.44 -17.89 28.31
C ASN A 278 -4.65 -18.62 29.42
N GLU A 279 -4.24 -17.86 30.43
CA GLU A 279 -3.46 -18.31 31.57
C GLU A 279 -4.34 -18.52 32.81
N SER A 280 -3.73 -18.90 33.94
CA SER A 280 -4.43 -19.05 35.22
C SER A 280 -3.74 -18.28 36.33
N LEU A 281 -4.48 -17.35 36.92
CA LEU A 281 -4.10 -16.46 38.00
C LEU A 281 -4.03 -17.21 39.33
N THR A 282 -3.15 -16.75 40.22
CA THR A 282 -3.12 -17.11 41.65
C THR A 282 -3.48 -15.88 42.47
N ASN A 283 -4.70 -15.81 43.01
CA ASN A 283 -5.16 -14.68 43.81
C ASN A 283 -6.21 -15.15 44.86
N PRO A 284 -6.13 -14.69 46.13
CA PRO A 284 -7.03 -15.12 47.20
C PRO A 284 -8.51 -14.76 47.02
N LEU A 285 -8.87 -13.75 46.21
CA LEU A 285 -10.27 -13.37 45.92
C LEU A 285 -11.07 -14.48 45.20
N PHE A 286 -10.38 -15.48 44.65
CA PHE A 286 -10.97 -16.66 44.00
C PHE A 286 -10.86 -17.94 44.84
N GLY A 287 -10.41 -17.83 46.11
CA GLY A 287 -10.23 -18.96 47.03
C GLY A 287 -8.87 -19.65 46.91
N LYS A 288 -8.74 -20.83 47.55
CA LYS A 288 -7.51 -21.65 47.48
C LYS A 288 -7.42 -22.39 46.13
N GLY A 289 -6.83 -21.75 45.12
CA GLY A 289 -6.56 -22.42 43.84
C GLY A 289 -6.02 -21.49 42.74
N LYS A 290 -5.78 -22.07 41.56
CA LYS A 290 -5.55 -21.32 40.32
C LYS A 290 -6.89 -21.01 39.66
N CYS A 291 -7.13 -19.75 39.30
CA CYS A 291 -8.34 -19.29 38.61
C CYS A 291 -8.02 -18.92 37.16
N ASN A 292 -8.68 -19.53 36.18
CA ASN A 292 -8.50 -19.15 34.77
C ASN A 292 -8.99 -17.72 34.51
N ILE A 293 -8.31 -16.99 33.62
CA ILE A 293 -8.62 -15.58 33.30
C ILE A 293 -10.11 -15.33 32.97
N VAL A 294 -10.77 -16.22 32.23
CA VAL A 294 -12.19 -16.07 31.86
C VAL A 294 -13.08 -16.09 33.10
N ARG A 295 -12.79 -16.98 34.05
CA ARG A 295 -13.54 -17.06 35.31
C ARG A 295 -13.25 -15.85 36.21
N ALA A 296 -12.02 -15.36 36.24
CA ALA A 296 -11.67 -14.16 36.98
C ALA A 296 -12.41 -12.92 36.44
N VAL A 297 -12.40 -12.72 35.11
CA VAL A 297 -13.13 -11.64 34.43
C VAL A 297 -14.64 -11.71 34.71
N ASN A 298 -15.25 -12.90 34.59
CA ASN A 298 -16.67 -13.07 34.90
C ASN A 298 -16.99 -12.72 36.37
N ILE A 299 -16.18 -13.18 37.34
CA ILE A 299 -16.39 -12.86 38.77
C ILE A 299 -16.21 -11.36 39.05
N LEU A 300 -15.29 -10.67 38.37
CA LEU A 300 -15.14 -9.22 38.50
C LEU A 300 -16.34 -8.47 37.90
N PHE A 301 -16.89 -8.96 36.77
CA PHE A 301 -18.12 -8.44 36.16
C PHE A 301 -19.33 -8.63 37.08
N GLU A 302 -19.54 -9.85 37.59
CA GLU A 302 -20.62 -10.22 38.52
C GLU A 302 -20.58 -9.41 39.83
N LYS A 303 -19.38 -9.01 40.28
CA LYS A 303 -19.17 -8.16 41.48
C LYS A 303 -19.25 -6.65 41.20
N GLY A 304 -19.47 -6.22 39.95
CA GLY A 304 -19.48 -4.79 39.59
C GLY A 304 -18.10 -4.12 39.65
N LEU A 305 -17.01 -4.89 39.63
CA LEU A 305 -15.63 -4.40 39.68
C LEU A 305 -15.05 -4.08 38.28
N LEU A 306 -15.89 -4.12 37.23
CA LEU A 306 -15.57 -3.74 35.87
C LEU A 306 -16.49 -2.58 35.42
N GLU A 307 -15.95 -1.36 35.39
CA GLU A 307 -16.68 -0.15 34.98
C GLU A 307 -16.57 0.08 33.47
N PRO A 308 -17.64 0.40 32.72
CA PRO A 308 -17.55 0.68 31.28
C PRO A 308 -16.58 1.80 30.91
N ILE A 309 -15.77 1.59 29.87
CA ILE A 309 -14.89 2.63 29.31
C ILE A 309 -15.74 3.64 28.53
N PRO A 310 -15.49 4.97 28.67
CA PRO A 310 -16.13 5.99 27.84
C PRO A 310 -15.97 5.76 26.33
N ASP A 311 -17.05 5.97 25.57
CA ASP A 311 -17.11 5.60 24.14
C ASP A 311 -16.07 6.34 23.28
N ASP A 312 -15.67 7.55 23.66
CA ASP A 312 -14.65 8.32 22.95
C ASP A 312 -13.30 7.57 22.97
N LYS A 313 -12.90 6.99 24.11
CA LYS A 313 -11.73 6.10 24.20
C LYS A 313 -11.94 4.80 23.42
N LEU A 314 -13.15 4.22 23.39
CA LEU A 314 -13.44 3.04 22.55
C LEU A 314 -13.30 3.35 21.05
N THR A 315 -13.72 4.54 20.61
CA THR A 315 -13.62 5.03 19.22
C THR A 315 -12.31 5.72 18.86
N GLU A 316 -11.40 5.89 19.81
CA GLU A 316 -10.06 6.48 19.63
C GLU A 316 -9.35 5.84 18.42
N THR A 317 -8.75 6.68 17.58
CA THR A 317 -8.08 6.20 16.36
C THR A 317 -6.76 5.50 16.75
N PHE A 318 -6.56 4.29 16.24
CA PHE A 318 -5.25 3.65 16.26
C PHE A 318 -4.38 4.21 15.15
N VAL A 319 -3.16 4.61 15.49
CA VAL A 319 -2.15 5.09 14.55
C VAL A 319 -1.16 3.94 14.30
N PRO A 320 -1.12 3.36 13.09
CA PRO A 320 -0.13 2.33 12.75
C PRO A 320 1.30 2.82 12.96
N LYS A 321 2.23 1.90 13.25
CA LYS A 321 3.67 2.24 13.17
C LYS A 321 4.11 2.31 11.71
N ASP A 322 5.07 3.18 11.45
CA ASP A 322 5.75 3.25 10.16
C ASP A 322 6.66 2.03 9.95
N GLU A 323 7.01 1.71 8.70
CA GLU A 323 7.92 0.61 8.36
C GLU A 323 9.39 0.88 8.72
N THR A 324 9.72 2.13 9.05
CA THR A 324 11.03 2.57 9.56
C THR A 324 11.15 2.48 11.09
N ASN A 325 10.24 1.80 11.82
CA ASN A 325 10.35 1.68 13.29
C ASN A 325 11.43 0.68 13.78
N PHE A 326 12.23 0.12 12.87
CA PHE A 326 13.43 -0.69 13.13
C PHE A 326 14.41 -0.59 11.94
N SER A 327 15.70 -0.77 12.19
CA SER A 327 16.78 -0.61 11.19
C SER A 327 16.65 -1.57 10.00
N LEU A 328 16.70 -2.89 10.25
CA LEU A 328 16.66 -3.92 9.22
C LEU A 328 16.11 -5.23 9.77
N LEU A 329 15.26 -5.90 8.98
CA LEU A 329 15.06 -7.34 9.06
C LEU A 329 15.19 -7.94 7.65
N ALA A 330 15.75 -9.15 7.57
CA ALA A 330 15.96 -9.88 6.32
C ALA A 330 15.41 -11.31 6.40
N ARG A 331 14.93 -11.86 5.28
CA ARG A 331 14.59 -13.28 5.11
C ARG A 331 14.93 -13.77 3.69
N PRO A 332 15.28 -15.05 3.47
CA PRO A 332 15.53 -15.57 2.12
C PRO A 332 14.32 -15.37 1.20
N ASN A 333 14.55 -15.00 -0.05
CA ASN A 333 13.48 -14.79 -1.04
C ASN A 333 12.95 -16.12 -1.60
N VAL A 334 11.97 -16.70 -0.89
CA VAL A 334 11.34 -17.99 -1.24
C VAL A 334 10.03 -17.77 -1.98
N VAL A 335 9.92 -18.34 -3.19
CA VAL A 335 8.69 -18.30 -4.00
C VAL A 335 7.99 -19.67 -3.97
N PRO A 336 7.03 -19.89 -3.04
CA PRO A 336 6.39 -21.18 -2.86
C PRO A 336 5.56 -21.58 -4.08
N ASP A 337 5.35 -22.89 -4.23
CA ASP A 337 4.44 -23.43 -5.23
C ASP A 337 3.00 -23.00 -4.99
N LYS A 338 2.27 -22.85 -6.09
CA LYS A 338 0.82 -22.68 -6.05
C LYS A 338 0.16 -24.05 -6.10
N VAL A 339 -0.97 -24.17 -5.39
CA VAL A 339 -1.78 -25.39 -5.35
C VAL A 339 -3.12 -25.14 -6.01
N LEU A 340 -3.64 -26.12 -6.77
CA LEU A 340 -4.97 -26.06 -7.37
C LEU A 340 -6.07 -26.13 -6.30
N VAL A 341 -6.53 -24.97 -5.82
CA VAL A 341 -7.66 -24.85 -4.88
C VAL A 341 -9.00 -25.06 -5.61
N GLN A 342 -9.19 -26.25 -6.20
CA GLN A 342 -10.42 -26.85 -6.76
C GLN A 342 -11.31 -26.02 -7.71
N LYS A 343 -10.91 -24.81 -8.12
CA LYS A 343 -11.67 -24.00 -9.07
C LYS A 343 -11.36 -24.41 -10.51
N LYS A 344 -12.42 -24.57 -11.31
CA LYS A 344 -12.31 -24.66 -12.78
C LYS A 344 -11.50 -23.46 -13.29
N TYR A 345 -10.69 -23.67 -14.31
CA TYR A 345 -9.92 -22.59 -14.95
C TYR A 345 -10.90 -21.60 -15.61
N THR A 346 -11.09 -20.44 -15.00
CA THR A 346 -11.91 -19.34 -15.52
C THR A 346 -11.02 -18.24 -16.06
N ILE A 347 -11.24 -17.82 -17.30
CA ILE A 347 -10.48 -16.73 -17.93
C ILE A 347 -10.74 -15.42 -17.14
N PRO A 348 -9.71 -14.73 -16.62
CA PRO A 348 -9.88 -13.40 -16.08
C PRO A 348 -10.23 -12.42 -17.20
N GLN A 349 -11.00 -11.38 -16.86
CA GLN A 349 -11.13 -10.20 -17.72
C GLN A 349 -9.90 -9.30 -17.52
N GLY A 350 -9.30 -8.85 -18.62
CA GLY A 350 -8.19 -7.91 -18.65
C GLY A 350 -6.82 -8.53 -19.00
N VAL A 351 -5.83 -7.65 -19.14
CA VAL A 351 -4.49 -7.88 -19.72
C VAL A 351 -3.70 -9.04 -19.07
N GLY A 352 -3.93 -9.29 -17.78
CA GLY A 352 -3.68 -10.58 -17.10
C GLY A 352 -2.26 -11.16 -17.21
N LEU A 353 -2.18 -12.41 -17.67
CA LEU A 353 -0.93 -13.16 -17.88
C LEU A 353 -0.26 -12.81 -19.22
N PHE A 354 -1.06 -12.52 -20.25
CA PHE A 354 -0.62 -12.60 -21.65
C PHE A 354 -0.23 -11.27 -22.29
N GLY A 355 -0.59 -10.12 -21.71
CA GLY A 355 -0.43 -8.82 -22.37
C GLY A 355 -1.58 -8.45 -23.33
N TYR A 356 -2.59 -9.32 -23.43
CA TYR A 356 -3.82 -9.15 -24.19
C TYR A 356 -4.91 -10.06 -23.60
N GLN A 357 -6.15 -9.87 -24.02
CA GLN A 357 -7.23 -10.82 -23.78
C GLN A 357 -7.17 -11.91 -24.87
N PRO A 358 -6.85 -13.17 -24.57
CA PRO A 358 -6.99 -14.26 -25.55
C PRO A 358 -8.46 -14.64 -25.73
N GLU A 359 -8.82 -15.11 -26.91
CA GLU A 359 -10.14 -15.70 -27.16
C GLU A 359 -10.30 -17.02 -26.37
N PRO A 360 -11.52 -17.39 -25.92
CA PRO A 360 -11.74 -18.58 -25.09
C PRO A 360 -11.24 -19.88 -25.72
N GLU A 361 -11.33 -20.00 -27.04
CA GLU A 361 -10.98 -21.18 -27.82
C GLU A 361 -9.46 -21.32 -28.04
N GLU A 362 -8.72 -20.20 -28.15
CA GLU A 362 -7.26 -20.25 -28.31
C GLU A 362 -6.51 -20.41 -26.99
N LEU A 363 -7.15 -20.09 -25.86
CA LEU A 363 -6.52 -20.08 -24.53
C LEU A 363 -5.76 -21.38 -24.18
N PRO A 364 -6.26 -22.61 -24.45
CA PRO A 364 -5.50 -23.84 -24.18
C PRO A 364 -4.19 -23.90 -24.97
N MET A 365 -4.21 -23.44 -26.22
CA MET A 365 -3.03 -23.35 -27.08
C MET A 365 -2.06 -22.26 -26.58
N ARG A 366 -2.55 -21.09 -26.16
CA ARG A 366 -1.69 -20.01 -25.60
C ARG A 366 -1.03 -20.42 -24.28
N LEU A 367 -1.72 -21.22 -23.45
CA LEU A 367 -1.14 -21.82 -22.26
C LEU A 367 -0.07 -22.86 -22.62
N GLN A 368 -0.26 -23.67 -23.66
CA GLN A 368 0.74 -24.63 -24.10
C GLN A 368 1.97 -23.95 -24.73
N GLU A 369 1.76 -22.97 -25.61
CA GLU A 369 2.83 -22.14 -26.19
C GLU A 369 3.72 -21.49 -25.11
N LEU A 370 3.10 -20.99 -24.03
CA LEU A 370 3.81 -20.44 -22.88
C LEU A 370 4.51 -21.54 -22.06
N GLN A 371 3.86 -22.68 -21.81
CA GLN A 371 4.47 -23.82 -21.11
C GLN A 371 5.72 -24.33 -21.84
N ASP A 372 5.65 -24.48 -23.16
CA ASP A 372 6.75 -24.93 -24.02
C ASP A 372 7.87 -23.88 -24.15
N ALA A 373 7.56 -22.61 -23.90
CA ALA A 373 8.57 -21.56 -23.75
C ALA A 373 9.28 -21.63 -22.39
N ILE A 374 8.53 -21.81 -21.30
CA ILE A 374 9.09 -21.85 -19.94
C ILE A 374 9.87 -23.14 -19.68
N ASN A 375 9.45 -24.28 -20.26
CA ASN A 375 10.14 -25.57 -20.17
C ASN A 375 11.54 -25.59 -20.81
N LYS A 376 11.94 -24.54 -21.56
CA LYS A 376 13.29 -24.40 -22.16
C LYS A 376 14.30 -23.74 -21.21
N LEU A 377 13.85 -23.24 -20.06
CA LEU A 377 14.69 -22.60 -19.06
C LEU A 377 15.31 -23.65 -18.11
N PRO A 378 16.47 -23.36 -17.48
CA PRO A 378 17.12 -24.26 -16.52
C PRO A 378 16.40 -24.24 -15.16
N LEU A 379 15.18 -24.79 -15.12
CA LEU A 379 14.36 -24.89 -13.92
C LEU A 379 14.82 -26.05 -13.02
N ARG A 380 14.87 -25.82 -11.70
CA ARG A 380 15.06 -26.88 -10.68
C ARG A 380 13.86 -27.81 -10.62
N HIS A 381 12.64 -27.25 -10.60
CA HIS A 381 11.39 -27.99 -10.64
C HIS A 381 10.47 -27.48 -11.77
N PRO A 382 9.66 -28.35 -12.41
CA PRO A 382 8.71 -27.93 -13.42
C PRO A 382 7.67 -26.93 -12.88
N ILE A 383 7.38 -25.87 -13.64
CA ILE A 383 6.34 -24.88 -13.30
C ILE A 383 5.12 -25.12 -14.19
N ASP A 384 3.95 -25.43 -13.62
CA ASP A 384 2.68 -25.38 -14.37
C ASP A 384 2.23 -23.93 -14.53
N VAL A 385 2.27 -23.41 -15.76
CA VAL A 385 1.90 -22.01 -16.05
C VAL A 385 0.41 -21.74 -15.78
N LYS A 386 -0.45 -22.78 -15.78
CA LYS A 386 -1.90 -22.67 -15.55
C LYS A 386 -2.26 -22.26 -14.12
N LEU A 387 -1.29 -22.24 -13.21
CA LEU A 387 -1.45 -21.78 -11.83
C LEU A 387 -1.29 -20.24 -11.71
N TYR A 388 -0.85 -19.56 -12.78
CA TYR A 388 -0.44 -18.16 -12.73
C TYR A 388 -1.37 -17.24 -13.52
N TRP A 389 -1.93 -16.23 -12.84
CA TRP A 389 -2.90 -15.29 -13.42
C TRP A 389 -2.28 -13.95 -13.84
N ARG A 390 -1.02 -13.72 -13.46
CA ARG A 390 -0.28 -12.48 -13.68
C ARG A 390 1.14 -12.80 -14.11
N ALA A 391 1.61 -12.12 -15.15
CA ALA A 391 2.98 -12.26 -15.65
C ALA A 391 4.04 -12.04 -14.55
N SER A 392 3.84 -11.05 -13.67
CA SER A 392 4.74 -10.78 -12.54
C SER A 392 4.87 -11.94 -11.55
N GLU A 393 3.81 -12.73 -11.32
CA GLU A 393 3.84 -13.89 -10.41
C GLU A 393 4.55 -15.08 -11.03
N LEU A 394 4.30 -15.35 -12.33
CA LEU A 394 5.00 -16.40 -13.07
C LEU A 394 6.50 -16.07 -13.18
N GLY A 395 6.81 -14.79 -13.44
CA GLY A 395 8.18 -14.29 -13.47
C GLY A 395 8.94 -14.55 -12.17
N GLN A 396 8.34 -14.29 -11.00
CA GLN A 396 9.02 -14.58 -9.73
C GLN A 396 9.28 -16.08 -9.52
N LYS A 397 8.35 -16.96 -9.91
CA LYS A 397 8.58 -18.41 -9.79
C LYS A 397 9.68 -18.89 -10.75
N ILE A 398 9.70 -18.36 -11.99
CA ILE A 398 10.79 -18.64 -12.93
C ILE A 398 12.14 -18.21 -12.35
N LEU A 399 12.25 -16.99 -11.83
CA LEU A 399 13.49 -16.50 -11.22
C LEU A 399 13.94 -17.35 -10.01
N TYR A 400 13.00 -17.82 -9.19
CA TYR A 400 13.29 -18.72 -8.08
C TYR A 400 13.78 -20.10 -8.56
N GLU A 401 13.06 -20.74 -9.48
CA GLU A 401 13.41 -22.08 -10.00
C GLU A 401 14.68 -22.09 -10.85
N THR A 402 15.07 -20.97 -11.48
CA THR A 402 16.36 -20.84 -12.18
C THR A 402 17.52 -20.43 -11.27
N GLY A 403 17.31 -20.26 -9.97
CA GLY A 403 18.36 -19.86 -9.01
C GLY A 403 18.77 -18.39 -9.06
N CYS A 404 17.96 -17.51 -9.66
CA CYS A 404 18.22 -16.06 -9.65
C CYS A 404 18.01 -15.43 -8.26
N PHE A 405 17.33 -16.14 -7.35
CA PHE A 405 17.15 -15.74 -5.95
C PHE A 405 18.05 -16.49 -4.96
N ASP A 406 19.04 -17.24 -5.45
CA ASP A 406 20.09 -17.77 -4.57
C ASP A 406 20.83 -16.61 -3.89
N ASP A 407 20.95 -16.69 -2.56
CA ASP A 407 21.53 -15.65 -1.69
C ASP A 407 20.80 -14.27 -1.75
N VAL A 408 19.62 -14.19 -2.39
CA VAL A 408 18.80 -12.97 -2.42
C VAL A 408 17.84 -12.95 -1.23
N TYR A 409 17.86 -11.85 -0.47
CA TYR A 409 17.00 -11.63 0.68
C TYR A 409 15.87 -10.64 0.35
N GLU A 410 14.67 -10.94 0.84
CA GLU A 410 13.67 -9.90 1.11
C GLU A 410 14.04 -9.16 2.38
N ILE A 411 13.92 -7.85 2.37
CA ILE A 411 14.23 -6.92 3.46
C ILE A 411 13.06 -6.00 3.78
N THR A 412 13.11 -5.41 4.97
CA THR A 412 12.20 -4.37 5.48
C THR A 412 12.92 -3.60 6.62
N GLY A 413 12.40 -2.46 7.05
CA GLY A 413 13.05 -1.53 7.97
C GLY A 413 13.63 -0.29 7.27
N GLU A 414 14.27 0.59 8.04
CA GLU A 414 14.98 1.79 7.57
C GLU A 414 15.88 1.52 6.35
N VAL A 415 16.68 0.45 6.36
CA VAL A 415 17.60 0.11 5.26
C VAL A 415 16.85 -0.19 3.96
N SER A 416 15.71 -0.88 4.04
CA SER A 416 14.84 -1.12 2.88
C SER A 416 14.28 0.20 2.33
N GLN A 417 13.91 1.13 3.21
CA GLN A 417 13.38 2.42 2.80
C GLN A 417 14.47 3.36 2.24
N LYS A 418 15.69 3.39 2.80
CA LYS A 418 16.86 4.06 2.21
C LYS A 418 17.09 3.62 0.75
N ILE A 419 17.06 2.30 0.51
CA ILE A 419 17.21 1.74 -0.85
C ILE A 419 16.06 2.19 -1.76
N ARG A 420 14.82 2.21 -1.27
CA ARG A 420 13.63 2.67 -2.03
C ARG A 420 13.66 4.16 -2.37
N ASP A 421 14.11 5.02 -1.46
CA ASP A 421 14.25 6.47 -1.71
C ASP A 421 15.45 6.80 -2.63
N SER A 422 16.42 5.89 -2.76
CA SER A 422 17.56 6.01 -3.70
C SER A 422 17.23 5.62 -5.16
N LEU A 423 15.97 5.28 -5.47
CA LEU A 423 15.57 4.81 -6.80
C LEU A 423 15.35 5.97 -7.79
N GLU A 424 16.38 6.29 -8.57
CA GLU A 424 16.28 7.24 -9.67
C GLU A 424 15.59 6.62 -10.90
N PHE A 425 14.32 6.95 -11.11
CA PHE A 425 13.55 6.49 -12.28
C PHE A 425 13.86 7.32 -13.55
N PRO A 426 13.71 6.72 -14.76
CA PRO A 426 13.95 7.42 -16.03
C PRO A 426 13.12 8.69 -16.21
N ARG A 427 13.72 9.71 -16.82
CA ARG A 427 13.01 10.96 -17.14
C ARG A 427 12.28 10.79 -18.46
N THR A 428 11.01 11.16 -18.50
CA THR A 428 10.19 11.18 -19.71
C THR A 428 9.87 12.63 -20.10
N GLY A 429 10.06 12.99 -21.37
CA GLY A 429 9.79 14.32 -21.92
C GLY A 429 10.98 15.01 -22.58
N PRO A 430 10.77 16.27 -23.03
CA PRO A 430 11.83 17.12 -23.53
C PRO A 430 12.95 17.33 -22.49
N ILE A 431 14.17 17.53 -22.95
CA ILE A 431 15.34 17.76 -22.08
C ILE A 431 15.69 19.25 -22.05
N GLY A 432 15.63 19.84 -20.86
CA GLY A 432 16.00 21.25 -20.62
C GLY A 432 14.89 22.27 -20.88
N CYS A 433 13.72 21.83 -21.33
CA CYS A 433 12.58 22.67 -21.72
C CYS A 433 11.23 21.97 -21.42
N ASP A 434 10.13 22.73 -21.44
CA ASP A 434 8.78 22.17 -21.30
C ASP A 434 8.23 21.59 -22.62
N LYS A 435 8.75 22.07 -23.75
CA LYS A 435 8.41 21.68 -25.13
C LYS A 435 9.67 21.65 -25.99
N PHE A 436 9.67 20.80 -27.01
CA PHE A 436 10.70 20.77 -28.04
C PHE A 436 10.04 20.77 -29.42
N ASP A 437 10.37 21.76 -30.23
CA ASP A 437 9.81 21.99 -31.56
C ASP A 437 10.98 22.11 -32.55
N SER A 438 10.93 21.45 -33.70
CA SER A 438 12.04 21.40 -34.66
C SER A 438 11.58 21.10 -36.10
N ASP A 439 12.06 21.93 -37.04
CA ASP A 439 11.89 21.80 -38.49
C ASP A 439 13.10 21.10 -39.16
N GLU A 440 13.93 20.41 -38.37
CA GLU A 440 15.12 19.68 -38.82
C GLU A 440 14.90 18.16 -38.80
N LYS A 441 15.81 17.39 -39.40
CA LYS A 441 15.75 15.91 -39.36
C LYS A 441 16.02 15.38 -37.95
N ILE A 442 14.96 14.92 -37.29
CA ILE A 442 15.02 14.30 -35.96
C ILE A 442 14.83 12.78 -36.05
N TYR A 443 15.84 12.06 -35.58
CA TYR A 443 15.91 10.61 -35.57
C TYR A 443 15.35 10.09 -34.24
N TYR A 444 14.25 9.35 -34.30
CA TYR A 444 13.63 8.67 -33.16
C TYR A 444 14.07 7.21 -33.12
N VAL A 445 14.79 6.85 -32.08
CA VAL A 445 15.40 5.53 -31.92
C VAL A 445 14.83 4.80 -30.69
N ASP A 446 14.22 3.64 -30.93
CA ASP A 446 13.66 2.73 -29.92
C ASP A 446 14.73 1.75 -29.45
N LEU A 447 14.98 1.68 -28.14
CA LEU A 447 15.91 0.76 -27.53
C LEU A 447 15.21 -0.60 -27.37
N ASN A 448 15.47 -1.53 -28.30
CA ASN A 448 14.83 -2.86 -28.40
C ASN A 448 14.73 -3.60 -27.05
N ALA A 449 13.58 -3.47 -26.37
CA ALA A 449 13.31 -3.98 -25.02
C ALA A 449 14.27 -3.50 -23.90
N ALA A 450 14.83 -2.29 -24.07
CA ALA A 450 15.53 -1.43 -23.12
C ALA A 450 16.01 -2.09 -21.82
N TYR A 451 15.12 -2.19 -20.83
CA TYR A 451 15.39 -2.68 -19.49
C TYR A 451 16.12 -4.03 -19.44
N MET A 452 15.95 -4.91 -20.43
CA MET A 452 16.59 -6.22 -20.44
C MET A 452 18.11 -6.16 -20.61
N ARG A 453 18.66 -5.03 -21.11
CA ARG A 453 20.11 -4.74 -21.07
C ARG A 453 20.62 -4.42 -19.66
N PHE A 454 19.75 -3.88 -18.82
CA PHE A 454 20.07 -3.35 -17.48
C PHE A 454 19.78 -4.38 -16.37
N VAL A 455 18.95 -5.39 -16.64
CA VAL A 455 18.77 -6.59 -15.80
C VAL A 455 19.97 -7.52 -15.95
N GLN A 456 21.05 -7.22 -15.22
CA GLN A 456 22.33 -7.96 -15.29
C GLN A 456 22.56 -8.88 -14.08
N TYR A 457 22.26 -8.40 -12.87
CA TYR A 457 22.43 -9.13 -11.61
C TYR A 457 21.39 -8.71 -10.58
N ILE A 458 21.24 -9.53 -9.54
CA ILE A 458 20.55 -9.16 -8.29
C ILE A 458 21.60 -9.09 -7.18
N PRO A 459 21.66 -8.03 -6.35
CA PRO A 459 22.54 -8.00 -5.19
C PRO A 459 22.16 -9.07 -4.14
N THR A 460 23.16 -9.69 -3.51
CA THR A 460 23.00 -10.84 -2.61
C THR A 460 23.67 -10.64 -1.26
N GLY A 461 23.30 -11.50 -0.30
CA GLY A 461 23.59 -11.36 1.12
C GLY A 461 22.63 -10.42 1.83
N ILE A 462 22.83 -10.27 3.13
CA ILE A 462 22.15 -9.26 3.96
C ILE A 462 22.93 -7.94 3.83
N PRO A 463 22.27 -6.79 3.61
CA PRO A 463 22.97 -5.52 3.47
C PRO A 463 23.50 -4.95 4.79
N ASN A 464 24.46 -4.02 4.71
CA ASN A 464 24.87 -3.18 5.84
C ASN A 464 23.84 -2.06 6.12
N GLU A 465 24.10 -1.24 7.14
CA GLU A 465 23.21 -0.13 7.55
C GLU A 465 23.05 0.96 6.47
N ASP A 466 23.99 1.05 5.53
CA ASP A 466 23.96 1.98 4.39
C ASP A 466 23.23 1.40 3.15
N GLY A 467 22.83 0.12 3.20
CA GLY A 467 22.14 -0.56 2.11
C GLY A 467 23.04 -1.20 1.05
N GLU A 468 24.35 -1.32 1.33
CA GLU A 468 25.30 -2.01 0.46
C GLU A 468 25.27 -3.53 0.67
N PHE A 469 25.40 -4.28 -0.43
CA PHE A 469 25.30 -5.75 -0.44
C PHE A 469 26.67 -6.39 -0.73
N PRO A 470 27.05 -7.48 -0.03
CA PRO A 470 28.35 -8.13 -0.21
C PRO A 470 28.48 -8.91 -1.53
N GLY A 471 27.38 -9.35 -2.15
CA GLY A 471 27.40 -10.23 -3.32
C GLY A 471 26.50 -9.82 -4.49
N ARG A 472 26.58 -10.57 -5.60
CA ARG A 472 25.81 -10.34 -6.84
C ARG A 472 25.54 -11.65 -7.59
N ASN A 473 24.26 -11.97 -7.81
CA ASN A 473 23.82 -13.13 -8.59
C ASN A 473 23.54 -12.72 -10.04
N TYR A 474 24.45 -13.09 -10.94
CA TYR A 474 24.40 -12.79 -12.38
C TYR A 474 23.52 -13.76 -13.19
N THR A 475 22.84 -14.72 -12.53
CA THR A 475 21.99 -15.71 -13.22
C THR A 475 20.78 -15.05 -13.90
N VAL A 476 20.25 -13.97 -13.32
CA VAL A 476 19.10 -13.24 -13.87
C VAL A 476 19.35 -12.72 -15.29
N GLY A 477 20.54 -12.19 -15.58
CA GLY A 477 20.88 -11.71 -16.93
C GLY A 477 20.91 -12.84 -17.96
N LYS A 478 21.36 -14.05 -17.57
CA LYS A 478 21.35 -15.25 -18.44
C LYS A 478 19.92 -15.72 -18.74
N VAL A 479 19.05 -15.73 -17.73
CA VAL A 479 17.65 -16.17 -17.86
C VAL A 479 16.82 -15.17 -18.67
N ILE A 480 17.06 -13.87 -18.50
CA ILE A 480 16.45 -12.82 -19.33
C ILE A 480 16.92 -12.90 -20.79
N GLN A 481 18.22 -13.14 -21.03
CA GLN A 481 18.74 -13.37 -22.40
C GLN A 481 18.04 -14.59 -23.05
N GLN A 482 17.93 -15.72 -22.35
CA GLN A 482 17.21 -16.90 -22.85
C GLN A 482 15.73 -16.61 -23.16
N LEU A 483 15.02 -15.89 -22.28
CA LEU A 483 13.65 -15.45 -22.51
C LEU A 483 13.52 -14.51 -23.73
N TYR A 484 14.50 -13.64 -23.95
CA TYR A 484 14.56 -12.74 -25.11
C TYR A 484 14.82 -13.51 -26.43
N ASP A 485 15.69 -14.53 -26.41
CA ASP A 485 15.99 -15.35 -27.59
C ASP A 485 14.82 -16.28 -27.94
N ILE A 486 14.16 -16.88 -26.94
CA ILE A 486 12.88 -17.60 -27.11
C ILE A 486 11.82 -16.65 -27.68
N ARG A 487 11.75 -15.41 -27.19
CA ARG A 487 10.84 -14.38 -27.73
C ARG A 487 11.14 -14.08 -29.20
N LYS A 488 12.41 -13.95 -29.62
CA LYS A 488 12.77 -13.71 -31.02
C LYS A 488 12.32 -14.82 -31.97
N ALA A 489 12.27 -16.07 -31.49
CA ALA A 489 11.80 -17.23 -32.26
C ALA A 489 10.29 -17.52 -32.13
N SER A 490 9.52 -16.65 -31.47
CA SER A 490 8.11 -16.91 -31.12
C SER A 490 7.10 -16.16 -32.00
N ASN A 491 5.86 -16.68 -32.06
CA ASN A 491 4.75 -15.99 -32.72
C ASN A 491 4.42 -14.65 -32.01
N PRO A 492 3.77 -13.67 -32.67
CA PRO A 492 3.54 -12.34 -32.09
C PRO A 492 2.79 -12.33 -30.74
N LYS A 493 1.84 -13.24 -30.50
CA LYS A 493 1.08 -13.33 -29.24
C LYS A 493 1.94 -13.86 -28.09
N LEU A 494 2.75 -14.89 -28.33
CA LEU A 494 3.73 -15.38 -27.36
C LEU A 494 4.86 -14.34 -27.16
N ALA A 495 5.32 -13.67 -28.21
CA ALA A 495 6.35 -12.62 -28.13
C ALA A 495 5.92 -11.41 -27.28
N MET A 496 4.62 -11.09 -27.26
CA MET A 496 4.04 -10.06 -26.40
C MET A 496 3.91 -10.54 -24.95
N THR A 497 3.48 -11.79 -24.74
CA THR A 497 3.44 -12.45 -23.42
C THR A 497 4.82 -12.46 -22.76
N LEU A 498 5.86 -12.82 -23.52
CA LEU A 498 7.25 -12.86 -23.04
C LEU A 498 7.81 -11.45 -22.80
N LYS A 499 7.43 -10.42 -23.60
CA LYS A 499 7.79 -9.01 -23.28
C LYS A 499 7.18 -8.58 -21.95
N LEU A 500 5.90 -8.89 -21.70
CA LEU A 500 5.25 -8.57 -20.43
C LEU A 500 5.90 -9.32 -19.25
N LEU A 501 6.14 -10.62 -19.40
CA LEU A 501 6.80 -11.47 -18.39
C LEU A 501 8.14 -10.88 -17.94
N MET A 502 9.04 -10.63 -18.91
CA MET A 502 10.35 -10.06 -18.67
C MET A 502 10.27 -8.68 -18.00
N ASN A 503 9.48 -7.75 -18.55
CA ASN A 503 9.30 -6.41 -17.98
C ASN A 503 8.72 -6.42 -16.55
N SER A 504 7.90 -7.43 -16.21
CA SER A 504 7.21 -7.53 -14.93
C SER A 504 8.07 -8.08 -13.78
N THR A 505 9.25 -8.64 -14.07
CA THR A 505 10.10 -9.30 -13.05
C THR A 505 10.64 -8.32 -12.02
N TRP A 506 11.46 -7.36 -12.47
CA TRP A 506 12.15 -6.40 -11.59
C TRP A 506 11.20 -5.39 -10.95
N GLY A 507 10.16 -4.95 -11.65
CA GLY A 507 9.15 -4.04 -11.11
C GLY A 507 8.36 -4.61 -9.93
N TYR A 508 8.31 -5.94 -9.77
CA TYR A 508 7.72 -6.58 -8.59
C TYR A 508 8.59 -6.40 -7.33
N SER A 509 9.91 -6.25 -7.47
CA SER A 509 10.84 -6.17 -6.33
C SER A 509 10.65 -4.94 -5.45
N ILE A 510 10.11 -3.86 -6.03
CA ILE A 510 9.77 -2.57 -5.38
C ILE A 510 8.27 -2.41 -5.09
N LYS A 511 7.46 -3.44 -5.35
CA LYS A 511 6.01 -3.46 -5.10
C LYS A 511 5.68 -2.86 -3.73
N LYS A 512 4.74 -1.92 -3.70
CA LYS A 512 4.31 -1.24 -2.48
C LYS A 512 3.46 -2.16 -1.60
N PRO A 513 3.47 -1.98 -0.26
CA PRO A 513 2.52 -2.64 0.64
C PRO A 513 1.10 -2.15 0.31
N GLN A 514 0.24 -3.05 -0.17
CA GLN A 514 -1.14 -2.68 -0.51
C GLN A 514 -2.00 -2.71 0.75
N GLU A 515 -2.46 -1.58 1.26
CA GLU A 515 -3.35 -1.57 2.43
C GLU A 515 -4.80 -1.91 2.08
N MET A 516 -5.29 -1.42 0.94
CA MET A 516 -6.67 -1.62 0.48
C MET A 516 -6.86 -2.90 -0.35
N LYS A 517 -8.12 -3.36 -0.45
CA LYS A 517 -8.54 -4.49 -1.26
C LYS A 517 -9.95 -4.31 -1.81
N SER A 518 -10.05 -4.04 -3.11
CA SER A 518 -11.29 -4.12 -3.87
C SER A 518 -11.60 -5.57 -4.28
N LYS A 519 -12.89 -5.93 -4.27
CA LYS A 519 -13.40 -7.24 -4.69
C LYS A 519 -14.85 -7.13 -5.14
N HIS A 520 -15.25 -7.86 -6.17
CA HIS A 520 -16.66 -8.03 -6.51
C HIS A 520 -17.35 -9.02 -5.56
N TYR A 521 -18.62 -8.78 -5.24
CA TYR A 521 -19.49 -9.62 -4.43
C TYR A 521 -20.90 -9.67 -5.02
N GLU A 522 -21.49 -10.87 -5.05
CA GLU A 522 -22.87 -11.11 -5.52
C GLU A 522 -23.93 -10.41 -4.68
N LYS A 523 -23.64 -10.17 -3.39
CA LYS A 523 -24.52 -9.49 -2.43
C LYS A 523 -23.72 -8.51 -1.59
N VAL A 524 -23.74 -7.24 -1.99
CA VAL A 524 -22.93 -6.17 -1.39
C VAL A 524 -23.36 -5.88 0.04
N ASP A 525 -24.65 -5.63 0.31
CA ASP A 525 -25.13 -5.29 1.66
C ASP A 525 -24.81 -6.38 2.70
N ASN A 526 -25.01 -7.67 2.37
CA ASN A 526 -24.63 -8.80 3.22
C ASN A 526 -23.14 -8.82 3.59
N PHE A 527 -22.27 -8.27 2.74
CA PHE A 527 -20.86 -8.11 3.05
C PHE A 527 -20.61 -6.84 3.87
N VAL A 528 -21.26 -5.72 3.51
CA VAL A 528 -21.13 -4.42 4.18
C VAL A 528 -21.57 -4.50 5.64
N GLU A 529 -22.73 -5.09 5.96
CA GLU A 529 -23.17 -5.31 7.34
C GLU A 529 -22.16 -6.15 8.13
N ARG A 530 -21.73 -7.26 7.53
CA ARG A 530 -20.91 -8.28 8.19
C ARG A 530 -19.47 -7.83 8.49
N PHE A 531 -18.93 -6.91 7.70
CA PHE A 531 -17.55 -6.43 7.76
C PHE A 531 -17.42 -4.91 7.93
N SER A 532 -18.50 -4.22 8.28
CA SER A 532 -18.62 -2.75 8.34
C SER A 532 -17.40 -1.97 8.89
N PRO A 533 -16.74 -2.37 10.00
CA PRO A 533 -15.55 -1.67 10.52
C PRO A 533 -14.33 -1.65 9.58
N PHE A 534 -14.34 -2.47 8.52
CA PHE A 534 -13.25 -2.63 7.55
C PHE A 534 -13.63 -2.16 6.14
N VAL A 535 -14.88 -1.78 5.90
CA VAL A 535 -15.37 -1.30 4.59
C VAL A 535 -15.04 0.18 4.44
N LEU A 536 -14.41 0.53 3.32
CA LEU A 536 -14.04 1.90 2.97
C LEU A 536 -15.02 2.49 1.95
N LYS A 537 -15.16 1.83 0.79
CA LYS A 537 -16.14 2.17 -0.26
C LYS A 537 -16.76 0.93 -0.92
N TYR A 538 -17.93 1.08 -1.53
CA TYR A 538 -18.58 0.08 -2.37
C TYR A 538 -19.47 0.72 -3.44
N GLU A 539 -19.80 -0.04 -4.47
CA GLU A 539 -20.69 0.36 -5.58
C GLU A 539 -21.57 -0.84 -5.97
N PHE A 540 -22.69 -0.59 -6.63
CA PHE A 540 -23.53 -1.65 -7.20
C PHE A 540 -23.37 -1.65 -8.73
N THR A 541 -22.90 -2.76 -9.29
CA THR A 541 -22.74 -2.94 -10.74
C THR A 541 -24.00 -3.51 -11.38
N GLN A 542 -24.69 -4.42 -10.68
CA GLN A 542 -25.92 -5.07 -11.15
C GLN A 542 -26.82 -5.42 -9.95
N GLY A 543 -27.83 -4.59 -9.68
CA GLY A 543 -28.80 -4.80 -8.60
C GLY A 543 -28.14 -4.90 -7.23
N GLN A 544 -28.20 -6.09 -6.61
CA GLN A 544 -27.59 -6.39 -5.29
C GLN A 544 -26.07 -6.67 -5.34
N SER A 545 -25.48 -6.75 -6.53
CA SER A 545 -24.08 -7.15 -6.74
C SER A 545 -23.18 -5.99 -7.18
N GLY A 546 -21.90 -6.03 -6.82
CA GLY A 546 -20.94 -4.96 -7.13
C GLY A 546 -19.62 -5.04 -6.38
N LEU A 547 -18.83 -3.98 -6.45
CA LEU A 547 -17.48 -3.92 -5.86
C LEU A 547 -17.54 -3.44 -4.41
N VAL A 548 -16.78 -4.08 -3.52
CA VAL A 548 -16.50 -3.57 -2.16
C VAL A 548 -14.99 -3.46 -1.96
N THR A 549 -14.57 -2.29 -1.48
CA THR A 549 -13.20 -1.95 -1.09
C THR A 549 -13.07 -2.00 0.43
N THR A 550 -12.16 -2.83 0.92
CA THR A 550 -11.88 -3.00 2.35
C THR A 550 -10.45 -2.65 2.70
N LEU A 551 -10.25 -2.10 3.90
CA LEU A 551 -8.94 -2.01 4.53
C LEU A 551 -8.50 -3.41 5.00
N LYS A 552 -7.24 -3.77 4.79
CA LYS A 552 -6.65 -4.98 5.40
C LYS A 552 -6.21 -4.66 6.82
N PRO A 553 -6.63 -5.44 7.83
CA PRO A 553 -6.13 -5.25 9.19
C PRO A 553 -4.61 -5.43 9.33
N ILE A 554 -4.00 -6.17 8.40
CA ILE A 554 -2.57 -6.55 8.42
C ILE A 554 -2.04 -6.54 6.99
N VAL A 555 -0.92 -5.85 6.81
CA VAL A 555 -0.23 -5.59 5.54
C VAL A 555 1.26 -5.86 5.73
N GLU A 556 1.79 -6.82 4.99
CA GLU A 556 3.22 -7.10 4.95
C GLU A 556 3.93 -6.16 3.97
N HIS A 557 5.16 -5.76 4.32
CA HIS A 557 6.03 -4.86 3.54
C HIS A 557 7.39 -5.45 3.17
N TRP A 558 7.53 -6.78 3.25
CA TRP A 558 8.68 -7.50 2.68
C TRP A 558 8.84 -7.19 1.18
N SER A 559 10.07 -6.89 0.78
CA SER A 559 10.42 -6.57 -0.60
C SER A 559 11.91 -6.74 -0.85
N TYR A 560 12.38 -6.66 -2.10
CA TYR A 560 13.79 -6.82 -2.46
C TYR A 560 14.23 -5.69 -3.39
N PRO A 561 14.09 -4.42 -2.95
CA PRO A 561 14.23 -3.24 -3.81
C PRO A 561 15.63 -3.10 -4.42
N GLN A 562 16.64 -3.79 -3.87
CA GLN A 562 17.99 -3.85 -4.42
C GLN A 562 18.04 -4.39 -5.86
N PHE A 563 17.05 -5.21 -6.28
CA PHE A 563 16.97 -5.66 -7.68
C PHE A 563 16.61 -4.50 -8.61
N ALA A 564 15.54 -3.75 -8.32
CA ALA A 564 15.21 -2.57 -9.11
C ALA A 564 16.31 -1.50 -9.04
N LYS A 565 16.97 -1.31 -7.89
CA LYS A 565 18.10 -0.39 -7.79
C LYS A 565 19.21 -0.76 -8.77
N ALA A 566 19.63 -2.03 -8.81
CA ALA A 566 20.65 -2.48 -9.77
C ALA A 566 20.24 -2.28 -11.24
N VAL A 567 18.94 -2.43 -11.57
CA VAL A 567 18.41 -2.15 -12.92
C VAL A 567 18.43 -0.66 -13.25
N LEU A 568 18.03 0.21 -12.31
CA LEU A 568 18.01 1.66 -12.49
C LEU A 568 19.41 2.27 -12.51
N ASP A 569 20.33 1.83 -11.63
CA ASP A 569 21.74 2.22 -11.63
C ASP A 569 22.38 1.93 -13.00
N ASN A 570 22.11 0.75 -13.57
CA ASN A 570 22.58 0.36 -14.89
C ASN A 570 21.94 1.20 -16.02
N TYR A 571 20.64 1.53 -15.93
CA TYR A 571 19.95 2.43 -16.87
C TYR A 571 20.58 3.83 -16.83
N ASN A 572 20.66 4.45 -15.65
CA ASN A 572 21.09 5.84 -15.47
C ASN A 572 22.56 6.02 -15.85
N LYS A 573 23.42 5.04 -15.56
CA LYS A 573 24.80 5.01 -16.03
C LYS A 573 24.88 5.00 -17.56
N PHE A 574 24.10 4.13 -18.23
CA PHE A 574 24.10 4.03 -19.69
C PHE A 574 23.58 5.32 -20.35
N PHE A 575 22.43 5.83 -19.91
CA PHE A 575 21.86 7.07 -20.49
C PHE A 575 22.69 8.32 -20.17
N SER A 576 23.43 8.36 -19.06
CA SER A 576 24.42 9.43 -18.80
C SER A 576 25.64 9.34 -19.71
N GLU A 577 26.08 8.14 -20.08
CA GLU A 577 27.14 7.97 -21.08
C GLU A 577 26.66 8.43 -22.47
N VAL A 578 25.42 8.10 -22.86
CA VAL A 578 24.82 8.59 -24.11
C VAL A 578 24.73 10.12 -24.10
N LYS A 579 24.12 10.73 -23.08
CA LYS A 579 23.89 12.18 -23.00
C LYS A 579 25.17 13.02 -22.82
N SER A 580 26.30 12.42 -22.44
CA SER A 580 27.61 13.11 -22.45
C SER A 580 28.33 13.05 -23.81
N LYS A 581 27.79 12.31 -24.79
CA LYS A 581 28.37 12.14 -26.14
C LYS A 581 27.45 12.63 -27.26
N VAL A 582 26.13 12.53 -27.07
CA VAL A 582 25.07 12.74 -28.06
C VAL A 582 24.07 13.77 -27.54
N VAL A 583 23.67 14.72 -28.39
CA VAL A 583 22.59 15.67 -28.08
C VAL A 583 21.25 14.92 -28.09
N VAL A 584 20.52 14.96 -26.99
CA VAL A 584 19.21 14.30 -26.85
C VAL A 584 18.17 15.37 -26.53
N TYR A 585 17.15 15.49 -27.38
CA TYR A 585 16.10 16.50 -27.24
C TYR A 585 14.89 16.01 -26.45
N TYR A 586 14.60 14.71 -26.54
CA TYR A 586 13.51 14.04 -25.84
C TYR A 586 13.97 12.66 -25.38
N GLU A 587 13.67 12.31 -24.12
CA GLU A 587 13.85 10.98 -23.56
C GLU A 587 12.48 10.36 -23.27
N ASN A 588 12.33 9.08 -23.62
CA ASN A 588 11.32 8.20 -23.09
C ASN A 588 12.03 6.98 -22.45
N ILE A 589 11.31 6.29 -21.58
CA ILE A 589 11.72 5.07 -20.87
C ILE A 589 12.46 4.05 -21.76
N ASP A 590 12.04 3.90 -23.01
CA ASP A 590 12.62 2.97 -23.99
C ASP A 590 13.05 3.63 -25.31
N ALA A 591 13.01 4.95 -25.48
CA ALA A 591 13.38 5.61 -26.74
C ALA A 591 13.97 7.01 -26.56
N LEU A 592 14.66 7.55 -27.57
CA LEU A 592 15.13 8.95 -27.56
C LEU A 592 15.00 9.64 -28.93
N MET A 593 15.01 10.98 -28.93
CA MET A 593 15.13 11.82 -30.13
C MET A 593 16.49 12.52 -30.16
N THR A 594 17.15 12.48 -31.32
CA THR A 594 18.45 13.13 -31.59
C THR A 594 18.51 13.65 -33.03
N ASN A 595 19.50 14.47 -33.36
CA ASN A 595 19.74 14.96 -34.72
C ASN A 595 20.59 13.96 -35.54
N GLU A 596 20.87 14.27 -36.80
CA GLU A 596 21.65 13.39 -37.69
C GLU A 596 23.08 13.12 -37.18
N GLU A 597 23.77 14.14 -36.64
CA GLU A 597 25.10 13.96 -36.02
C GLU A 597 25.02 12.98 -34.84
N GLY A 598 24.07 13.17 -33.94
CA GLY A 598 23.87 12.32 -32.78
C GLY A 598 23.49 10.89 -33.15
N TYR A 599 22.65 10.69 -34.17
CA TYR A 599 22.30 9.38 -34.68
C TYR A 599 23.50 8.64 -35.28
N ASN A 600 24.29 9.31 -36.13
CA ASN A 600 25.51 8.74 -36.71
C ASN A 600 26.52 8.36 -35.61
N LYS A 601 26.64 9.18 -34.55
CA LYS A 601 27.49 8.91 -33.40
C LYS A 601 27.00 7.72 -32.55
N LEU A 602 25.69 7.47 -32.48
CA LEU A 602 25.15 6.23 -31.89
C LEU A 602 25.49 4.99 -32.73
N ILE A 603 25.61 5.11 -34.05
CA ILE A 603 26.11 4.04 -34.93
C ILE A 603 27.61 3.80 -34.68
N GLU A 604 28.44 4.84 -34.65
CA GLU A 604 29.88 4.75 -34.34
C GLU A 604 30.15 4.10 -32.99
N MET A 605 29.35 4.45 -31.97
CA MET A 605 29.41 3.85 -30.63
C MET A 605 28.89 2.40 -30.57
N GLY A 606 28.50 1.81 -31.70
CA GLY A 606 27.95 0.45 -31.79
C GLY A 606 26.61 0.27 -31.08
N MET A 607 25.92 1.37 -30.77
CA MET A 607 24.68 1.34 -29.98
C MET A 607 23.44 1.08 -30.83
N VAL A 608 23.49 1.32 -32.15
CA VAL A 608 22.39 1.00 -33.09
C VAL A 608 22.56 -0.42 -33.67
N GLY A 609 21.48 -1.18 -33.79
CA GLY A 609 21.45 -2.51 -34.41
C GLY A 609 20.36 -3.47 -33.87
N GLU A 610 20.43 -4.72 -34.31
CA GLU A 610 19.41 -5.77 -34.05
C GLU A 610 19.72 -6.69 -32.85
N LYS A 611 20.76 -6.42 -32.05
CA LYS A 611 21.08 -7.20 -30.83
C LYS A 611 20.26 -6.71 -29.63
N MET A 612 20.17 -7.54 -28.57
CA MET A 612 19.47 -7.15 -27.35
C MET A 612 20.10 -5.88 -26.75
N GLY A 613 19.29 -4.88 -26.44
CA GLY A 613 19.78 -3.62 -25.88
C GLY A 613 20.59 -2.76 -26.86
N GLN A 614 20.43 -2.94 -28.17
CA GLN A 614 20.78 -1.92 -29.16
C GLN A 614 19.53 -1.09 -29.51
N PHE A 615 19.76 0.18 -29.85
CA PHE A 615 18.76 1.05 -30.45
C PHE A 615 18.42 0.59 -31.87
N LYS A 616 17.17 0.75 -32.27
CA LYS A 616 16.69 0.59 -33.64
C LYS A 616 16.10 1.91 -34.08
N LEU A 617 16.43 2.34 -35.30
CA LEU A 617 15.73 3.44 -35.92
C LEU A 617 14.28 3.02 -36.16
N ASP A 618 13.35 3.74 -35.52
CA ASP A 618 11.91 3.51 -35.63
C ASP A 618 11.26 4.57 -36.53
N LYS A 619 11.66 5.85 -36.41
CA LYS A 619 11.14 6.96 -37.23
C LYS A 619 12.21 8.00 -37.53
N ILE A 620 12.14 8.61 -38.72
CA ILE A 620 12.80 9.89 -39.05
C ILE A 620 11.69 10.92 -39.24
N PHE A 621 11.72 11.99 -38.46
CA PHE A 621 10.85 13.16 -38.62
C PHE A 621 11.57 14.24 -39.43
N THR A 622 10.84 14.95 -40.29
CA THR A 622 11.29 16.20 -40.93
C THR A 622 10.74 17.44 -40.22
N GLU A 623 9.71 17.26 -39.39
CA GLU A 623 9.08 18.27 -38.55
C GLU A 623 8.59 17.54 -37.29
N VAL A 624 8.88 18.05 -36.08
CA VAL A 624 8.43 17.42 -34.83
C VAL A 624 8.13 18.44 -33.74
N HIS A 625 7.01 18.23 -33.06
CA HIS A 625 6.43 19.11 -32.05
C HIS A 625 6.08 18.31 -30.79
N VAL A 626 6.96 18.33 -29.79
CA VAL A 626 6.82 17.63 -28.52
C VAL A 626 6.20 18.56 -27.48
N LEU A 627 4.90 18.35 -27.25
CA LEU A 627 4.05 19.19 -26.42
C LEU A 627 4.09 18.83 -24.93
N SER A 628 4.51 17.61 -24.57
CA SER A 628 4.66 17.15 -23.18
C SER A 628 5.39 15.80 -23.09
N LYS A 629 5.61 15.31 -21.86
CA LYS A 629 6.22 13.99 -21.53
C LYS A 629 5.73 12.79 -22.35
N ARG A 630 4.48 12.80 -22.82
CA ARG A 630 3.85 11.72 -23.59
C ARG A 630 3.08 12.19 -24.83
N LYS A 631 3.18 13.45 -25.24
CA LYS A 631 2.43 13.95 -26.40
C LYS A 631 3.37 14.66 -27.36
N TYR A 632 3.40 14.16 -28.58
CA TYR A 632 4.06 14.81 -29.70
C TYR A 632 3.28 14.54 -30.99
N TRP A 633 3.45 15.42 -31.96
CA TRP A 633 3.19 15.11 -33.36
C TRP A 633 4.42 15.42 -34.21
N GLY A 634 4.39 14.98 -35.46
CA GLY A 634 5.41 15.32 -36.44
C GLY A 634 5.10 14.71 -37.79
N ILE A 635 5.82 15.17 -38.80
CA ILE A 635 5.75 14.66 -40.17
C ILE A 635 6.96 13.75 -40.39
N LEU A 636 6.72 12.53 -40.87
CA LEU A 636 7.78 11.60 -41.25
C LEU A 636 8.45 11.99 -42.58
N GLU A 637 9.64 11.45 -42.84
CA GLU A 637 10.36 11.60 -44.12
C GLU A 637 9.57 11.12 -45.36
N ASP A 638 8.56 10.26 -45.20
CA ASP A 638 7.63 9.85 -46.26
C ASP A 638 6.38 10.75 -46.42
N GLY A 639 6.27 11.81 -45.61
CA GLY A 639 5.13 12.73 -45.56
C GLY A 639 3.99 12.32 -44.61
N THR A 640 4.10 11.18 -43.90
CA THR A 640 3.06 10.72 -42.98
C THR A 640 3.00 11.55 -41.71
N GLU A 641 1.85 12.14 -41.41
CA GLU A 641 1.57 12.79 -40.11
C GLU A 641 1.39 11.73 -39.02
N ILE A 642 2.15 11.82 -37.92
CA ILE A 642 2.00 10.97 -36.73
C ILE A 642 1.58 11.82 -35.52
N LYS A 643 0.59 11.32 -34.77
CA LYS A 643 0.09 11.91 -33.51
C LYS A 643 0.19 10.88 -32.39
N HIS A 644 1.07 11.12 -31.41
CA HIS A 644 1.28 10.21 -30.28
C HIS A 644 0.52 10.67 -29.03
N CYS A 645 -0.36 9.79 -28.52
CA CYS A 645 -1.25 10.03 -27.37
C CYS A 645 -2.05 11.35 -27.40
N MET A 646 -2.44 11.75 -28.60
CA MET A 646 -3.40 12.84 -28.84
C MET A 646 -4.70 12.27 -29.42
N LYS A 647 -5.80 13.01 -29.26
CA LYS A 647 -7.12 12.71 -29.83
C LYS A 647 -7.36 13.60 -31.03
#